data_AF-A0A9W7GJM2-F1
#
_entry.id   AF-A0A9W7GJM2-F1
#
_cell.length_a   1.000
_cell.length_b   1.000
_cell.length_c   1.000
_cell.angle_alpha   90.00
_cell.angle_beta   90.00
_cell.angle_gamma   90.00
#
_symmetry.space_group_name_H-M   'P 1'
#
loop_
_entity.id
_entity.type
_entity.pdbx_description
1 polymer ?
#
loop_
_entity_poly.entity_id
_entity_poly.type
_entity_poly.pdbx_seq_one_letter_code
_entity_poly.pdbx_strand_id
1 'polypeptide(L)'
;MKACSILLLCTIKSASPFPSTFNPATLLHNVKTLLLPETEQAIIDTFSLTLISPGSYVEYISSGRPQGSLITGVLGPTKLSCVNGETVSLDAVTTVFDGPPPLPLSPSSPPSFSVPQIEEGLEAVWKAYRKKKGGGDPSFRLSKKQLALLSQDQSDIIRNCYKRDDHMVTSVLVANMLLGDESAFLETAAMLHTDAKTGGRYKRVPCYPIASLNETHILVLNGGWSCVDEATRVTTEASKFAQAAAVSSSPNSSSTAATTTTTSVTTASISASLSESILRRLETLAMGDGNLDVGDVGTRETLKKMNLPVTPSGAKSALVKLNRWTKASSHVPKIVPFEEATLVAATSLKQKILAKTLPPPPPLPSFTVDSKKTAFRDDAVTLRPRPESKVVRGNKWELVISIADVSAIFEFPSILTAASTRCMSRYDLPLGPLHLMPPTALTALSFGVGTTEAVSVSVYIDEKTGNVLDCSVERNAINTKALTFESCNEALRIGGGGEATALRIIEKLLISWSNQRMRNSEASRKRDNKLNTKTADAANFDRSPAHRLVDTSLDLYSYVTTRLMREAKASVPRMPGSSTSKGGRLATAPLRRYIDCMAQRQILSVLCKADIKPLSNDECREISEKSGKARNAIMQSSKKVWR
;
A
#
# COMPACT_ATOMS: atom_id res chain seq x y z
N MET A 1 23.93 34.37 5.75
CA MET A 1 24.14 34.22 7.20
C MET A 1 22.97 34.88 7.92
N LYS A 2 22.07 34.10 8.53
CA LYS A 2 20.92 34.62 9.29
C LYS A 2 21.28 34.54 10.76
N ALA A 3 21.23 35.68 11.46
CA ALA A 3 21.51 35.81 12.88
C ALA A 3 20.57 34.91 13.70
N CYS A 4 21.14 34.04 14.53
CA CYS A 4 20.41 33.32 15.55
C CYS A 4 20.42 34.16 16.83
N SER A 5 19.26 34.71 17.22
CA SER A 5 19.09 35.30 18.55
C SER A 5 19.05 34.17 19.59
N ILE A 6 20.06 34.07 20.45
CA ILE A 6 20.06 33.16 21.59
C ILE A 6 19.48 33.91 22.79
N LEU A 7 18.29 33.52 23.23
CA LEU A 7 17.66 34.03 24.44
C LEU A 7 18.05 33.13 25.62
N LEU A 8 18.93 33.60 26.49
CA LEU A 8 19.29 32.88 27.73
C LEU A 8 18.36 33.34 28.86
N LEU A 9 17.61 32.42 29.45
CA LEU A 9 16.70 32.68 30.57
C LEU A 9 17.24 31.97 31.82
N CYS A 10 17.80 32.74 32.76
CA CYS A 10 18.14 32.25 34.09
C CYS A 10 17.00 32.58 35.05
N THR A 11 16.42 31.56 35.67
CA THR A 11 15.45 31.72 36.76
C THR A 11 16.12 31.26 38.05
N ILE A 12 16.35 32.19 38.97
CA ILE A 12 16.91 31.87 40.29
C ILE A 12 15.75 31.84 41.28
N LYS A 13 15.42 30.65 41.78
CA LYS A 13 14.52 30.47 42.92
C LYS A 13 15.37 30.44 44.19
N SER A 14 15.29 31.50 44.99
CA SER A 14 15.83 31.50 46.36
C SER A 14 14.74 31.08 47.33
N ALA A 15 15.06 30.21 48.30
CA ALA A 15 14.14 29.81 49.37
C ALA A 15 14.11 30.80 50.55
N SER A 16 14.88 31.89 50.49
CA SER A 16 14.90 32.99 51.47
C SER A 16 15.04 34.35 50.78
N PRO A 17 14.56 35.46 51.39
CA PRO A 17 14.73 36.80 50.83
C PRO A 17 16.21 37.13 50.65
N PHE A 18 16.58 37.74 49.52
CA PHE A 18 17.95 38.12 49.23
C PHE A 18 18.46 39.10 50.31
N PRO A 19 19.73 38.97 50.78
CA PRO A 19 20.31 39.94 51.69
C PRO A 19 20.33 41.33 51.04
N SER A 20 20.17 42.38 51.84
CA SER A 20 20.06 43.78 51.41
C SER A 20 21.29 44.33 50.66
N THR A 21 22.36 43.54 50.54
CA THR A 21 23.59 43.83 49.82
C THR A 21 23.67 43.19 48.42
N PHE A 22 22.60 42.56 47.94
CA PHE A 22 22.58 41.96 46.61
C PHE A 22 22.63 43.01 45.49
N ASN A 23 23.75 43.07 44.77
CA ASN A 23 23.95 43.94 43.61
C ASN A 23 23.77 43.16 42.29
N PRO A 24 22.71 43.39 41.52
CA PRO A 24 22.42 42.67 40.27
C PRO A 24 23.52 42.85 39.20
N ALA A 25 24.26 43.96 39.23
CA ALA A 25 25.33 44.24 38.27
C ALA A 25 26.53 43.30 38.44
N THR A 26 26.84 42.91 39.68
CA THR A 26 27.95 41.98 39.99
C THR A 26 27.63 40.56 39.53
N LEU A 27 26.36 40.13 39.67
CA LEU A 27 25.93 38.82 39.19
C LEU A 27 25.97 38.75 37.66
N LEU A 28 25.52 39.82 36.97
CA LEU A 28 25.57 39.88 35.51
C LEU A 28 27.01 39.93 34.98
N HIS A 29 27.92 40.62 35.69
CA HIS A 29 29.34 40.61 35.37
C HIS A 29 29.94 39.20 35.49
N ASN A 30 29.73 38.52 36.62
CA ASN A 30 30.26 37.18 36.85
C ASN A 30 29.73 36.12 35.86
N VAL A 31 28.46 36.22 35.47
CA VAL A 31 27.87 35.33 34.44
C VAL A 31 28.49 35.58 33.05
N LYS A 32 28.82 36.83 32.72
CA LYS A 32 29.54 37.16 31.49
C LYS A 32 30.97 36.62 31.48
N THR A 33 31.67 36.64 32.61
CA THR A 33 33.06 36.15 32.72
C THR A 33 33.17 34.62 32.72
N LEU A 34 32.13 33.90 33.15
CA LEU A 34 32.12 32.43 33.26
C LEU A 34 31.76 31.68 31.97
N LEU A 35 31.22 32.36 30.96
CA LEU A 35 30.59 31.72 29.79
C LEU A 35 31.30 31.92 28.44
N LEU A 36 32.43 32.64 28.37
CA LEU A 36 33.11 32.91 27.09
C LEU A 36 34.65 32.89 27.24
N PRO A 37 35.40 32.17 26.37
CA PRO A 37 36.83 32.44 26.15
C PRO A 37 37.03 33.72 25.33
N GLU A 38 38.18 34.38 25.48
CA GLU A 38 38.55 35.74 25.03
C GLU A 38 38.39 36.11 23.54
N THR A 39 37.85 35.24 22.69
CA THR A 39 37.62 35.52 21.28
C THR A 39 36.13 35.67 20.99
N GLU A 40 35.62 36.90 21.21
CA GLU A 40 34.59 37.60 20.39
C GLU A 40 33.86 38.69 21.22
N GLN A 41 34.57 39.79 21.51
CA GLN A 41 34.06 40.96 22.22
C GLN A 41 33.19 41.90 21.34
N ALA A 42 32.57 41.41 20.26
CA ALA A 42 31.93 42.26 19.24
C ALA A 42 30.39 42.21 19.19
N ILE A 43 29.72 41.56 20.15
CA ILE A 43 28.24 41.52 20.19
C ILE A 43 27.76 41.83 21.60
N ILE A 44 27.83 43.10 22.00
CA ILE A 44 27.27 43.56 23.27
C ILE A 44 26.54 44.86 22.99
N ASP A 45 25.21 44.79 22.79
CA ASP A 45 24.33 45.96 22.99
C ASP A 45 22.83 45.61 23.10
N THR A 46 22.45 44.36 23.35
CA THR A 46 21.00 44.04 23.44
C THR A 46 20.71 42.97 24.48
N PHE A 47 20.77 43.35 25.75
CA PHE A 47 20.18 42.56 26.83
C PHE A 47 19.37 43.48 27.74
N SER A 48 18.10 43.14 27.98
CA SER A 48 17.23 43.80 28.95
C SER A 48 16.75 42.77 29.97
N LEU A 49 16.76 43.15 31.25
CA LEU A 49 16.36 42.29 32.37
C LEU A 49 15.02 42.81 32.93
N THR A 50 13.99 41.98 33.01
CA THR A 50 12.69 42.36 33.58
C THR A 50 12.39 41.52 34.82
N LEU A 51 12.12 42.20 35.95
CA LEU A 51 11.71 41.60 37.23
C LEU A 51 10.20 41.79 37.43
N ILE A 52 9.50 40.72 37.86
CA ILE A 52 8.07 40.76 38.16
C ILE A 52 7.87 40.32 39.62
N SER A 53 7.08 41.10 40.38
CA SER A 53 6.72 40.87 41.79
C SER A 53 5.31 40.27 41.92
N PRO A 54 5.00 39.44 42.95
CA PRO A 54 3.65 38.97 43.23
C PRO A 54 3.01 39.58 44.51
N GLY A 55 1.72 39.95 44.40
CA GLY A 55 0.70 40.04 45.47
C GLY A 55 -0.63 39.48 44.92
N SER A 56 -1.61 38.92 45.64
CA SER A 56 -2.01 39.02 47.05
C SER A 56 -3.09 37.94 47.44
N TYR A 57 -3.02 37.36 48.66
CA TYR A 57 -4.07 36.82 49.60
C TYR A 57 -4.98 35.60 49.21
N VAL A 58 -5.41 34.62 50.05
CA VAL A 58 -5.52 34.35 51.53
C VAL A 58 -5.35 32.84 51.86
N GLU A 59 -4.98 32.56 53.12
CA GLU A 59 -4.73 31.31 53.87
C GLU A 59 -5.71 30.11 53.78
N TYR A 60 -5.15 28.90 53.89
CA TYR A 60 -5.53 27.93 54.93
C TYR A 60 -4.26 27.19 55.42
N ILE A 61 -4.02 27.17 56.73
CA ILE A 61 -2.93 26.46 57.40
C ILE A 61 -3.37 25.02 57.65
N SER A 62 -2.54 24.03 57.30
CA SER A 62 -2.36 22.82 58.10
C SER A 62 -1.02 22.16 57.80
N SER A 63 -0.35 21.83 58.89
CA SER A 63 1.03 21.42 59.12
C SER A 63 1.57 20.23 58.32
N GLY A 64 2.88 20.26 58.03
CA GLY A 64 3.70 19.06 57.87
C GLY A 64 4.90 19.23 56.94
N ARG A 65 6.05 19.68 57.46
CA ARG A 65 7.36 19.48 56.77
C ARG A 65 7.81 18.03 56.99
N PRO A 66 8.61 17.48 56.07
CA PRO A 66 10.04 17.43 56.38
C PRO A 66 10.92 18.05 55.28
N GLN A 67 12.08 18.51 55.73
CA GLN A 67 13.12 19.16 54.95
C GLN A 67 13.74 18.19 53.94
N GLY A 68 13.86 18.63 52.69
CA GLY A 68 14.74 18.05 51.68
C GLY A 68 15.63 19.16 51.10
N SER A 69 16.93 18.91 51.10
CA SER A 69 18.01 19.82 50.72
C SER A 69 17.97 20.20 49.22
N LEU A 70 18.29 21.46 48.93
CA LEU A 70 18.44 21.98 47.57
C LEU A 70 19.87 21.69 47.09
N ILE A 71 20.06 20.77 46.15
CA ILE A 71 21.33 20.62 45.42
C ILE A 71 21.26 21.53 44.19
N THR A 72 22.13 22.53 44.12
CA THR A 72 22.39 23.30 42.90
C THR A 72 23.66 22.77 42.27
N GLY A 73 23.55 22.25 41.05
CA GLY A 73 24.68 21.76 40.26
C GLY A 73 24.34 21.80 38.77
N VAL A 74 25.20 22.43 37.97
CA VAL A 74 25.15 22.43 36.51
C VAL A 74 25.84 21.15 36.04
N LEU A 75 25.13 20.28 35.31
CA LEU A 75 25.70 19.08 34.69
C LEU A 75 25.76 19.26 33.17
N GLY A 76 26.98 19.18 32.62
CA GLY A 76 27.22 18.93 31.21
C GLY A 76 26.86 17.49 30.81
N PRO A 77 26.95 17.13 29.52
CA PRO A 77 26.53 15.81 29.05
C PRO A 77 27.49 14.76 29.60
N THR A 78 26.94 13.64 30.05
CA THR A 78 27.65 12.46 30.62
C THR A 78 28.28 12.63 32.00
N LYS A 79 27.44 12.68 33.05
CA LYS A 79 27.58 11.91 34.32
C LYS A 79 26.50 12.31 35.33
N LEU A 80 25.89 11.33 36.00
CA LEU A 80 25.12 11.53 37.22
C LEU A 80 25.93 10.94 38.39
N SER A 81 26.09 11.70 39.46
CA SER A 81 26.66 11.21 40.73
C SER A 81 25.54 10.92 41.71
N CYS A 82 25.43 9.67 42.19
CA CYS A 82 24.59 9.33 43.33
C CYS A 82 25.28 9.68 44.66
N VAL A 83 24.47 10.05 45.65
CA VAL A 83 24.89 10.08 47.06
C VAL A 83 25.03 8.63 47.50
N ASN A 84 26.25 8.08 47.42
CA ASN A 84 26.78 6.81 47.98
C ASN A 84 27.85 6.13 47.09
N GLY A 85 28.29 6.75 45.99
CA GLY A 85 29.56 6.36 45.34
C GLY A 85 29.49 5.25 44.29
N GLU A 86 28.32 4.71 43.94
CA GLU A 86 28.19 3.80 42.79
C GLU A 86 27.80 4.55 41.50
N THR A 87 28.50 4.25 40.41
CA THR A 87 28.28 4.87 39.09
C THR A 87 27.45 3.93 38.22
N VAL A 88 26.21 4.31 37.88
CA VAL A 88 25.36 3.52 36.97
C VAL A 88 25.52 4.05 35.54
N SER A 89 25.83 3.15 34.59
CA SER A 89 25.94 3.48 33.16
C SER A 89 24.56 3.66 32.51
N LEU A 90 24.36 4.77 31.78
CA LEU A 90 23.10 5.09 31.09
C LEU A 90 22.84 4.21 29.85
N ASP A 91 23.86 3.55 29.31
CA ASP A 91 23.73 2.66 28.13
C ASP A 91 22.85 1.43 28.42
N ALA A 92 22.71 1.06 29.70
CA ALA A 92 21.85 -0.03 30.16
C ALA A 92 20.35 0.34 30.20
N VAL A 93 19.99 1.63 30.27
CA VAL A 93 18.59 2.07 30.37
C VAL A 93 17.95 2.21 28.98
N THR A 94 18.73 2.56 27.95
CA THR A 94 18.25 2.62 26.56
C THR A 94 17.97 1.25 25.95
N THR A 95 18.66 0.19 26.40
CA THR A 95 18.49 -1.17 25.86
C THR A 95 17.26 -1.91 26.41
N VAL A 96 16.65 -1.45 27.49
CA VAL A 96 15.48 -2.10 28.13
C VAL A 96 14.16 -1.85 27.36
N PHE A 97 14.09 -0.86 26.46
CA PHE A 97 12.83 -0.42 25.85
C PHE A 97 12.63 -0.78 24.36
N ASP A 98 13.49 -1.61 23.78
CA ASP A 98 13.37 -2.07 22.37
C ASP A 98 12.48 -3.33 22.18
N GLY A 99 11.84 -3.82 23.25
CA GLY A 99 10.84 -4.89 23.22
C GLY A 99 9.40 -4.38 23.38
N PRO A 100 8.37 -5.16 22.98
CA PRO A 100 7.00 -4.90 23.44
C PRO A 100 6.97 -4.93 24.98
N PRO A 101 6.14 -4.10 25.65
CA PRO A 101 6.08 -4.10 27.10
C PRO A 101 5.74 -5.52 27.60
N PRO A 102 6.42 -6.03 28.64
CA PRO A 102 6.06 -7.32 29.22
C PRO A 102 4.62 -7.25 29.75
N LEU A 103 3.85 -8.33 29.55
CA LEU A 103 2.53 -8.49 30.17
C LEU A 103 2.68 -8.35 31.70
N PRO A 104 1.78 -7.61 32.38
CA PRO A 104 1.92 -7.38 33.82
C PRO A 104 1.79 -8.69 34.58
N LEU A 105 2.84 -9.06 35.31
CA LEU A 105 2.76 -10.05 36.38
C LEU A 105 2.08 -9.39 37.58
N SER A 106 0.80 -9.70 37.81
CA SER A 106 0.01 -9.41 39.03
C SER A 106 -0.14 -7.91 39.42
N PRO A 107 -1.34 -7.43 39.78
CA PRO A 107 -1.56 -6.01 40.01
C PRO A 107 -1.06 -5.61 41.41
N SER A 108 0.09 -4.95 41.50
CA SER A 108 0.22 -3.87 42.47
C SER A 108 -0.42 -2.63 41.83
N SER A 109 -1.39 -2.04 42.53
CA SER A 109 -2.11 -0.87 42.06
C SER A 109 -1.12 0.23 41.67
N PRO A 110 -1.22 0.82 40.45
CA PRO A 110 -0.42 1.96 40.10
C PRO A 110 -0.71 3.12 41.06
N PRO A 111 0.26 4.01 41.32
CA PRO A 111 -0.01 5.21 42.12
C PRO A 111 -1.17 5.98 41.50
N SER A 112 -2.25 6.15 42.26
CA SER A 112 -3.44 6.88 41.83
C SER A 112 -3.12 8.37 41.84
N PHE A 113 -2.94 8.96 40.66
CA PHE A 113 -2.87 10.40 40.51
C PHE A 113 -4.27 11.00 40.57
N SER A 114 -4.42 12.13 41.26
CA SER A 114 -5.69 12.84 41.26
C SER A 114 -5.93 13.50 39.90
N VAL A 115 -7.19 13.62 39.49
CA VAL A 115 -7.58 14.32 38.24
C VAL A 115 -6.91 15.70 38.11
N PRO A 116 -6.80 16.52 39.17
CA PRO A 116 -6.07 17.79 39.11
C PRO A 116 -4.57 17.66 38.78
N GLN A 117 -3.89 16.62 39.26
CA GLN A 117 -2.45 16.40 38.97
C GLN A 117 -2.22 16.03 37.51
N ILE A 118 -3.16 15.27 36.92
CA ILE A 118 -3.13 14.90 35.50
C ILE A 118 -3.41 16.14 34.64
N GLU A 119 -4.39 16.97 35.02
CA GLU A 119 -4.72 18.22 34.34
C GLU A 119 -3.55 19.22 34.38
N GLU A 120 -2.90 19.38 35.53
CA GLU A 120 -1.76 20.28 35.70
C GLU A 120 -0.53 19.83 34.88
N GLY A 121 -0.26 18.53 34.82
CA GLY A 121 0.79 17.95 33.99
C GLY A 121 0.53 18.15 32.49
N LEU A 122 -0.71 17.95 32.04
CA LEU A 122 -1.11 18.14 30.64
C LEU A 122 -1.07 19.62 30.23
N GLU A 123 -1.53 20.51 31.11
CA GLU A 123 -1.48 21.97 30.95
C GLU A 123 -0.02 22.46 30.83
N ALA A 124 0.90 21.91 31.64
CA ALA A 124 2.32 22.23 31.60
C ALA A 124 3.00 21.77 30.30
N VAL A 125 2.70 20.55 29.83
CA VAL A 125 3.18 20.01 28.55
C VAL A 125 2.66 20.82 27.37
N TRP A 126 1.37 21.20 27.40
CA TRP A 126 0.75 22.02 26.36
C TRP A 126 1.32 23.44 26.31
N LYS A 127 1.57 24.06 27.47
CA LYS A 127 2.24 25.37 27.58
C LYS A 127 3.68 25.31 27.07
N ALA A 128 4.43 24.25 27.39
CA ALA A 128 5.79 24.04 26.88
C ALA A 128 5.82 23.87 25.36
N TYR A 129 4.85 23.14 24.80
CA TYR A 129 4.68 22.97 23.36
C TYR A 129 4.37 24.28 22.63
N ARG A 130 3.39 25.07 23.13
CA ARG A 130 3.05 26.40 22.58
C ARG A 130 4.24 27.37 22.62
N LYS A 131 5.00 27.35 23.71
CA LYS A 131 6.19 28.20 23.91
C LYS A 131 7.31 27.88 22.92
N LYS A 132 7.44 26.62 22.49
CA LYS A 132 8.46 26.16 21.53
C LYS A 132 8.14 26.51 20.06
N LYS A 133 6.86 26.76 19.72
CA LYS A 133 6.39 26.91 18.33
C LYS A 133 6.05 28.34 17.91
N GLY A 134 6.11 29.33 18.81
CA GLY A 134 5.86 30.74 18.47
C GLY A 134 4.44 30.99 17.95
N GLY A 135 3.44 31.01 18.84
CA GLY A 135 2.11 31.58 18.59
C GLY A 135 1.34 31.06 17.36
N GLY A 136 0.71 29.89 17.47
CA GLY A 136 -0.27 29.39 16.48
C GLY A 136 -1.72 29.74 16.80
N ASP A 137 -2.51 29.99 15.75
CA ASP A 137 -3.92 30.42 15.71
C ASP A 137 -4.88 29.53 16.57
N PRO A 138 -5.72 30.13 17.44
CA PRO A 138 -6.68 29.40 18.28
C PRO A 138 -7.85 28.71 17.55
N SER A 139 -7.97 28.83 16.22
CA SER A 139 -9.09 28.27 15.44
C SER A 139 -9.13 26.74 15.28
N PHE A 140 -8.06 26.02 15.66
CA PHE A 140 -8.01 24.54 15.63
C PHE A 140 -8.63 23.93 16.90
N ARG A 141 -9.96 23.99 17.05
CA ARG A 141 -10.71 23.17 18.03
C ARG A 141 -11.72 22.29 17.32
N LEU A 142 -11.55 20.97 17.40
CA LEU A 142 -12.61 20.04 17.07
C LEU A 142 -13.72 20.16 18.13
N SER A 143 -14.96 20.33 17.70
CA SER A 143 -16.11 20.40 18.59
C SER A 143 -16.37 19.04 19.26
N LYS A 144 -16.98 19.04 20.45
CA LYS A 144 -17.42 17.81 21.15
C LYS A 144 -18.29 16.90 20.25
N LYS A 145 -19.06 17.49 19.33
CA LYS A 145 -19.87 16.78 18.33
C LYS A 145 -19.02 16.05 17.27
N GLN A 146 -17.92 16.67 16.82
CA GLN A 146 -16.99 16.05 15.88
C GLN A 146 -16.18 14.92 16.54
N LEU A 147 -15.88 15.03 17.83
CA LEU A 147 -15.26 13.95 18.61
C LEU A 147 -16.22 12.76 18.80
N ALA A 148 -17.52 13.01 19.01
CA ALA A 148 -18.54 11.96 19.13
C ALA A 148 -18.90 11.28 17.80
N LEU A 149 -18.73 11.95 16.65
CA LEU A 149 -18.94 11.36 15.33
C LEU A 149 -17.77 10.46 14.89
N LEU A 150 -16.57 10.70 15.41
CA LEU A 150 -15.40 9.85 15.15
C LEU A 150 -15.47 8.53 15.93
N SER A 151 -16.18 8.46 17.05
CA SER A 151 -16.24 7.27 17.92
C SER A 151 -17.18 6.16 17.47
N GLN A 152 -17.86 6.29 16.32
CA GLN A 152 -18.88 5.32 15.87
C GLN A 152 -18.38 4.28 14.86
N ASP A 153 -17.18 4.43 14.28
CA ASP A 153 -16.61 3.42 13.39
C ASP A 153 -15.07 3.38 13.48
N GLN A 154 -14.55 2.39 14.23
CA GLN A 154 -13.13 2.25 14.59
C GLN A 154 -12.22 2.06 13.35
N SER A 155 -12.76 1.51 12.25
CA SER A 155 -12.01 1.23 11.02
C SER A 155 -11.71 2.49 10.22
N ASP A 156 -12.60 3.47 10.26
CA ASP A 156 -12.46 4.72 9.51
C ASP A 156 -11.55 5.73 10.23
N ILE A 157 -11.38 5.64 11.55
CA ILE A 157 -10.39 6.45 12.30
C ILE A 157 -8.96 6.09 11.86
N ILE A 158 -8.62 4.80 11.83
CA ILE A 158 -7.30 4.32 11.38
C ILE A 158 -7.07 4.71 9.93
N ARG A 159 -8.08 4.49 9.06
CA ARG A 159 -8.01 4.83 7.63
C ARG A 159 -7.92 6.34 7.37
N ASN A 160 -8.49 7.17 8.24
CA ASN A 160 -8.37 8.64 8.19
C ASN A 160 -7.04 9.15 8.74
N CYS A 161 -6.41 8.44 9.69
CA CYS A 161 -5.02 8.70 10.08
C CYS A 161 -4.04 8.45 8.93
N TYR A 162 -4.32 7.47 8.06
CA TYR A 162 -3.55 7.22 6.84
C TYR A 162 -3.71 8.29 5.74
N LYS A 163 -4.68 9.23 5.87
CA LYS A 163 -5.08 10.18 4.81
C LYS A 163 -4.83 11.66 5.14
N ARG A 164 -4.43 12.03 6.37
CA ARG A 164 -4.27 13.44 6.79
C ARG A 164 -2.80 13.83 7.00
N ASP A 165 -2.52 15.12 6.81
CA ASP A 165 -1.21 15.77 6.86
C ASP A 165 -0.35 15.49 8.11
N ASP A 166 0.96 15.63 7.90
CA ASP A 166 2.19 15.21 8.60
C ASP A 166 2.38 15.44 10.12
N HIS A 167 1.36 15.72 10.93
CA HIS A 167 1.59 16.14 12.32
C HIS A 167 1.03 15.18 13.38
N MET A 168 1.96 14.37 13.90
CA MET A 168 1.96 13.63 15.18
C MET A 168 0.71 12.79 15.51
N VAL A 169 0.84 11.47 15.34
CA VAL A 169 -0.15 10.43 15.73
C VAL A 169 -0.44 10.40 17.25
N THR A 170 0.35 11.12 18.04
CA THR A 170 0.17 11.30 19.49
C THR A 170 -1.23 11.79 19.86
N SER A 171 -1.85 12.65 19.05
CA SER A 171 -3.18 13.19 19.35
C SER A 171 -4.30 12.13 19.27
N VAL A 172 -4.17 11.15 18.37
CA VAL A 172 -5.15 10.07 18.20
C VAL A 172 -4.96 8.98 19.27
N LEU A 173 -3.72 8.66 19.61
CA LEU A 173 -3.39 7.75 20.71
C LEU A 173 -3.85 8.30 22.07
N VAL A 174 -3.71 9.61 22.30
CA VAL A 174 -4.22 10.28 23.50
C VAL A 174 -5.76 10.31 23.52
N ALA A 175 -6.41 10.48 22.37
CA ALA A 175 -7.87 10.40 22.28
C ALA A 175 -8.40 8.99 22.62
N ASN A 176 -7.72 7.93 22.17
CA ASN A 176 -8.10 6.55 22.51
C ASN A 176 -7.87 6.23 24.01
N MET A 177 -6.81 6.76 24.62
CA MET A 177 -6.60 6.70 26.08
C MET A 177 -7.73 7.39 26.86
N LEU A 178 -8.19 8.56 26.39
CA LEU A 178 -9.28 9.31 27.03
C LEU A 178 -10.66 8.65 26.87
N LEU A 179 -10.82 7.76 25.88
CA LEU A 179 -12.05 7.02 25.62
C LEU A 179 -12.10 5.63 26.29
N GLY A 180 -11.04 5.25 27.03
CA GLY A 180 -11.06 4.10 27.93
C GLY A 180 -10.87 2.71 27.30
N ASP A 181 -10.50 2.63 26.02
CA ASP A 181 -10.21 1.34 25.35
C ASP A 181 -8.71 1.07 25.28
N GLU A 182 -8.18 0.49 26.36
CA GLU A 182 -6.76 0.14 26.51
C GLU A 182 -6.29 -0.89 25.46
N SER A 183 -7.18 -1.78 25.03
CA SER A 183 -6.87 -2.80 24.01
C SER A 183 -6.57 -2.16 22.65
N ALA A 184 -7.40 -1.21 22.21
CA ALA A 184 -7.19 -0.50 20.95
C ALA A 184 -5.89 0.33 20.96
N PHE A 185 -5.51 0.88 22.12
CA PHE A 185 -4.25 1.61 22.28
C PHE A 185 -3.03 0.70 22.12
N LEU A 186 -3.02 -0.46 22.80
CA LEU A 186 -1.92 -1.43 22.72
C LEU A 186 -1.76 -2.00 21.30
N GLU A 187 -2.87 -2.31 20.63
CA GLU A 187 -2.84 -2.78 19.24
C GLU A 187 -2.29 -1.71 18.29
N THR A 188 -2.75 -0.46 18.42
CA THR A 188 -2.26 0.67 17.60
C THR A 188 -0.76 0.92 17.84
N ALA A 189 -0.32 0.90 19.10
CA ALA A 189 1.09 1.06 19.45
C ALA A 189 1.95 -0.08 18.91
N ALA A 190 1.46 -1.33 18.97
CA ALA A 190 2.13 -2.49 18.40
C ALA A 190 2.24 -2.37 16.87
N MET A 191 1.18 -1.96 16.18
CA MET A 191 1.20 -1.72 14.73
C MET A 191 2.20 -0.64 14.32
N LEU A 192 2.22 0.50 15.03
CA LEU A 192 3.18 1.58 14.76
C LEU A 192 4.63 1.15 15.05
N HIS A 193 4.83 0.32 16.08
CA HIS A 193 6.13 -0.26 16.38
C HIS A 193 6.58 -1.25 15.31
N THR A 194 5.70 -2.13 14.84
CA THR A 194 5.98 -3.01 13.71
C THR A 194 6.31 -2.21 12.46
N ASP A 195 5.55 -1.16 12.15
CA ASP A 195 5.80 -0.27 11.02
C ASP A 195 7.19 0.39 11.13
N ALA A 196 7.52 0.99 12.28
CA ALA A 196 8.83 1.62 12.48
C ALA A 196 10.00 0.64 12.39
N LYS A 197 9.87 -0.54 12.99
CA LYS A 197 10.89 -1.60 12.94
C LYS A 197 11.07 -2.12 11.51
N THR A 198 9.98 -2.20 10.76
CA THR A 198 10.00 -2.57 9.33
C THR A 198 10.36 -1.40 8.41
N GLY A 199 10.72 -0.23 8.95
CA GLY A 199 11.15 0.94 8.19
C GLY A 199 10.02 1.58 7.38
N GLY A 200 8.80 1.46 7.87
CA GLY A 200 7.60 2.03 7.30
C GLY A 200 7.50 3.56 7.47
N ARG A 201 6.27 4.06 7.57
CA ARG A 201 5.99 5.50 7.58
C ARG A 201 6.25 6.16 8.93
N TYR A 202 6.35 5.40 10.01
CA TYR A 202 6.50 5.96 11.34
C TYR A 202 7.87 5.66 11.94
N LYS A 203 8.40 6.61 12.71
CA LYS A 203 9.58 6.42 13.56
C LYS A 203 9.23 6.70 15.00
N ARG A 204 9.69 5.83 15.89
CA ARG A 204 9.59 6.05 17.34
C ARG A 204 10.41 7.28 17.68
N VAL A 205 9.79 8.27 18.30
CA VAL A 205 10.52 9.40 18.88
C VAL A 205 11.01 8.94 20.26
N PRO A 206 12.30 9.14 20.60
CA PRO A 206 12.85 8.75 21.89
C PRO A 206 12.02 9.31 23.04
N CYS A 207 11.90 8.53 24.12
CA CYS A 207 11.32 9.04 25.36
C CYS A 207 12.32 10.00 26.01
N TYR A 208 11.83 11.11 26.56
CA TYR A 208 12.67 12.13 27.19
C TYR A 208 12.48 12.09 28.70
N PRO A 209 13.53 11.84 29.51
CA PRO A 209 13.39 11.93 30.96
C PRO A 209 13.05 13.37 31.36
N ILE A 210 12.00 13.54 32.16
CA ILE A 210 11.54 14.85 32.63
C ILE A 210 12.09 15.13 34.04
N ALA A 211 11.98 14.15 34.94
CA ALA A 211 12.36 14.29 36.33
C ALA A 211 12.66 12.93 36.98
N SER A 212 13.52 12.89 37.99
CA SER A 212 13.59 11.78 38.94
C SER A 212 12.59 12.05 40.05
N LEU A 213 11.65 11.13 40.30
CA LEU A 213 10.68 11.25 41.38
C LEU A 213 11.31 10.81 42.71
N ASN A 214 12.23 9.84 42.67
CA ASN A 214 13.07 9.38 43.78
C ASN A 214 14.28 8.59 43.21
N GLU A 215 15.04 7.91 44.06
CA GLU A 215 16.22 7.10 43.67
C GLU A 215 15.88 5.91 42.76
N THR A 216 14.61 5.49 42.71
CA THR A 216 14.17 4.29 41.99
C THR A 216 13.19 4.57 40.85
N HIS A 217 12.69 5.82 40.72
CA HIS A 217 11.64 6.17 39.76
C HIS A 217 12.01 7.42 38.95
N ILE A 218 11.94 7.29 37.62
CA ILE A 218 12.06 8.39 36.67
C ILE A 218 10.73 8.64 35.96
N LEU A 219 10.32 9.90 35.87
CA LEU A 219 9.22 10.35 35.04
C LEU A 219 9.75 10.62 33.64
N VAL A 220 9.18 9.95 32.64
CA VAL A 220 9.62 10.05 31.24
C VAL A 220 8.47 10.54 30.36
N LEU A 221 8.74 11.53 29.51
CA LEU A 221 7.85 11.95 28.44
C LEU A 221 7.94 10.94 27.30
N ASN A 222 6.84 10.26 27.00
CA ASN A 222 6.75 9.42 25.82
C ASN A 222 6.86 10.31 24.56
N GLY A 223 7.93 10.14 23.77
CA GLY A 223 8.17 10.96 22.58
C GLY A 223 7.13 10.77 21.48
N GLY A 224 6.38 9.66 21.51
CA GLY A 224 5.35 9.33 20.53
C GLY A 224 5.92 8.75 19.23
N TRP A 225 5.22 9.02 18.14
CA TRP A 225 5.57 8.57 16.79
C TRP A 225 5.63 9.78 15.85
N SER A 226 6.66 9.81 15.01
CA SER A 226 6.82 10.81 13.96
C SER A 226 6.56 10.16 12.60
N CYS A 227 5.79 10.82 11.74
CA CYS A 227 5.69 10.43 10.34
C CYS A 227 7.02 10.79 9.67
N VAL A 228 7.59 9.84 8.94
CA VAL A 228 8.81 10.00 8.18
C VAL A 228 8.43 10.46 6.79
N ASP A 229 9.14 11.47 6.27
CA ASP A 229 8.94 11.87 4.88
C ASP A 229 9.20 10.71 3.91
N GLU A 230 8.53 10.76 2.77
CA GLU A 230 8.61 9.70 1.76
C GLU A 230 10.05 9.51 1.27
N ALA A 231 10.85 10.58 1.19
CA ALA A 231 12.24 10.54 0.74
C ALA A 231 13.14 9.71 1.69
N THR A 232 12.97 9.90 2.99
CA THR A 232 13.70 9.20 4.05
C THR A 232 13.24 7.76 4.15
N ARG A 233 11.94 7.49 4.01
CA ARG A 233 11.40 6.12 3.92
C ARG A 233 12.03 5.36 2.76
N VAL A 234 11.96 5.96 1.57
CA VAL A 234 12.54 5.42 0.33
C VAL A 234 14.05 5.17 0.47
N THR A 235 14.78 6.11 1.06
CA THR A 235 16.23 5.97 1.30
C THR A 235 16.54 4.82 2.27
N THR A 236 15.70 4.63 3.28
CA THR A 236 15.83 3.54 4.26
C THR A 236 15.54 2.20 3.60
N GLU A 237 14.47 2.10 2.79
CA GLU A 237 14.16 0.90 2.01
C GLU A 237 15.30 0.55 1.07
N ALA A 238 15.84 1.52 0.33
CA ALA A 238 16.98 1.32 -0.56
C ALA A 238 18.22 0.79 0.18
N SER A 239 18.49 1.24 1.41
CA SER A 239 19.55 0.67 2.26
C SER A 239 19.29 -0.81 2.57
N LYS A 240 18.04 -1.18 2.87
CA LYS A 240 17.67 -2.58 3.16
C LYS A 240 17.89 -3.47 1.94
N PHE A 241 17.57 -2.99 0.74
CA PHE A 241 17.88 -3.69 -0.51
C PHE A 241 19.40 -3.90 -0.68
N ALA A 242 20.19 -2.86 -0.46
CA ALA A 242 21.65 -2.97 -0.57
C ALA A 242 22.26 -3.94 0.46
N GLN A 243 21.77 -3.91 1.70
CA GLN A 243 22.17 -4.86 2.75
C GLN A 243 21.78 -6.30 2.38
N ALA A 244 20.53 -6.52 1.92
CA ALA A 244 20.07 -7.82 1.47
C ALA A 244 20.94 -8.39 0.33
N ALA A 245 21.31 -7.53 -0.63
CA ALA A 245 22.17 -7.88 -1.74
C ALA A 245 23.64 -8.12 -1.34
N ALA A 246 24.12 -7.46 -0.29
CA ALA A 246 25.46 -7.70 0.24
C ALA A 246 25.52 -9.08 0.92
N VAL A 247 24.52 -9.41 1.74
CA VAL A 247 24.41 -10.71 2.45
C VAL A 247 24.34 -11.87 1.45
N SER A 248 23.59 -11.73 0.35
CA SER A 248 23.49 -12.77 -0.68
C SER A 248 24.76 -12.98 -1.50
N SER A 249 25.65 -11.99 -1.53
CA SER A 249 26.87 -12.02 -2.36
C SER A 249 28.10 -12.59 -1.67
N SER A 250 28.04 -12.88 -0.36
CA SER A 250 29.16 -13.42 0.41
C SER A 250 29.41 -14.90 0.05
N PRO A 251 30.52 -15.26 -0.62
CA PRO A 251 30.75 -16.62 -1.13
C PRO A 251 31.17 -17.65 -0.04
N ASN A 252 31.41 -17.22 1.19
CA ASN A 252 32.15 -18.01 2.19
C ASN A 252 31.30 -18.70 3.27
N SER A 253 29.97 -18.81 3.10
CA SER A 253 29.12 -19.54 4.07
C SER A 253 28.95 -21.02 3.75
N SER A 254 29.94 -21.66 3.12
CA SER A 254 29.98 -23.12 2.97
C SER A 254 30.66 -23.76 4.17
N SER A 255 29.85 -24.42 5.00
CA SER A 255 30.21 -25.54 5.87
C SER A 255 31.43 -25.37 6.78
N THR A 256 31.20 -24.86 7.99
CA THR A 256 31.86 -25.44 9.18
C THR A 256 30.90 -25.29 10.36
N ALA A 257 30.42 -26.42 10.84
CA ALA A 257 29.54 -26.49 12.00
C ALA A 257 30.33 -26.10 13.25
N ALA A 258 30.10 -24.89 13.77
CA ALA A 258 30.50 -24.52 15.11
C ALA A 258 29.46 -23.59 15.73
N THR A 259 28.95 -24.06 16.85
CA THR A 259 27.93 -23.51 17.73
C THR A 259 28.22 -22.06 18.12
N THR A 260 27.44 -21.09 17.62
CA THR A 260 27.26 -19.81 18.32
C THR A 260 25.84 -19.29 18.09
N THR A 261 25.06 -19.41 19.14
CA THR A 261 23.63 -19.11 19.21
C THR A 261 23.43 -17.60 19.40
N THR A 262 23.49 -16.80 18.34
CA THR A 262 22.86 -15.46 18.37
C THR A 262 22.68 -14.85 16.97
N THR A 263 21.42 -14.63 16.60
CA THR A 263 20.95 -13.74 15.51
C THR A 263 21.11 -14.20 14.06
N SER A 264 20.64 -15.42 13.75
CA SER A 264 20.31 -15.79 12.37
C SER A 264 19.01 -15.11 11.91
N VAL A 265 19.07 -13.81 11.59
CA VAL A 265 18.01 -13.18 10.78
C VAL A 265 18.05 -13.86 9.42
N THR A 266 17.14 -14.80 9.20
CA THR A 266 17.08 -15.56 7.96
C THR A 266 16.89 -14.60 6.78
N THR A 267 17.62 -14.83 5.69
CA THR A 267 17.50 -14.09 4.42
C THR A 267 16.04 -14.03 3.92
N ALA A 268 15.22 -15.01 4.30
CA ALA A 268 13.77 -15.02 4.07
C ALA A 268 13.02 -13.88 4.79
N SER A 269 13.39 -13.56 6.03
CA SER A 269 12.80 -12.45 6.80
C SER A 269 13.12 -11.09 6.18
N ILE A 270 14.38 -10.90 5.72
CA ILE A 270 14.79 -9.68 5.03
C ILE A 270 14.01 -9.52 3.72
N SER A 271 13.90 -10.59 2.92
CA SER A 271 13.17 -10.59 1.65
C SER A 271 11.67 -10.28 1.80
N ALA A 272 11.04 -10.72 2.90
CA ALA A 272 9.64 -10.43 3.21
C ALA A 272 9.38 -8.96 3.60
N SER A 273 10.42 -8.25 4.08
CA SER A 273 10.36 -6.85 4.49
C SER A 273 10.65 -5.85 3.36
N LEU A 274 11.07 -6.34 2.19
CA LEU A 274 11.40 -5.48 1.06
C LEU A 274 10.13 -4.91 0.41
N SER A 275 10.21 -3.65 0.03
CA SER A 275 9.11 -2.93 -0.61
C SER A 275 8.78 -3.53 -1.98
N GLU A 276 7.63 -4.20 -2.07
CA GLU A 276 7.11 -4.81 -3.30
C GLU A 276 6.94 -3.78 -4.44
N SER A 277 6.71 -2.51 -4.11
CA SER A 277 6.62 -1.44 -5.11
C SER A 277 7.97 -1.18 -5.78
N ILE A 278 9.06 -1.15 -5.02
CA ILE A 278 10.44 -0.99 -5.55
C ILE A 278 10.83 -2.23 -6.36
N LEU A 279 10.50 -3.44 -5.88
CA LEU A 279 10.76 -4.68 -6.63
C LEU A 279 10.05 -4.68 -8.00
N ARG A 280 8.76 -4.34 -8.04
CA ARG A 280 8.00 -4.25 -9.30
C ARG A 280 8.58 -3.20 -10.24
N ARG A 281 9.04 -2.07 -9.71
CA ARG A 281 9.67 -1.01 -10.52
C ARG A 281 11.04 -1.44 -11.06
N LEU A 282 11.84 -2.15 -10.26
CA LEU A 282 13.07 -2.80 -10.72
C LEU A 282 12.79 -3.81 -11.83
N GLU A 283 11.76 -4.64 -11.71
CA GLU A 283 11.35 -5.61 -12.74
C GLU A 283 10.92 -4.90 -14.04
N THR A 284 10.12 -3.85 -13.91
CA THR A 284 9.62 -3.02 -15.02
C THR A 284 10.79 -2.37 -15.77
N LEU A 285 11.72 -1.75 -15.03
CA LEU A 285 12.95 -1.18 -15.56
C LEU A 285 13.85 -2.24 -16.20
N ALA A 286 14.00 -3.42 -15.59
CA ALA A 286 14.80 -4.52 -16.14
C ALA A 286 14.24 -5.08 -17.46
N MET A 287 12.93 -4.96 -17.68
CA MET A 287 12.28 -5.31 -18.95
C MET A 287 12.44 -4.25 -20.05
N GLY A 288 13.11 -3.12 -19.73
CA GLY A 288 13.30 -1.98 -20.61
C GLY A 288 12.17 -0.94 -20.54
N ASP A 289 11.08 -1.25 -19.83
CA ASP A 289 9.93 -0.36 -19.78
C ASP A 289 10.07 0.62 -18.63
N GLY A 290 10.78 1.72 -18.89
CA GLY A 290 10.86 2.84 -17.97
C GLY A 290 12.06 3.73 -18.23
N ASN A 291 11.80 4.95 -18.68
CA ASN A 291 12.58 6.05 -18.14
C ASN A 291 12.17 6.16 -16.67
N LEU A 292 13.12 6.06 -15.75
CA LEU A 292 12.84 6.34 -14.35
C LEU A 292 12.42 7.80 -14.27
N ASP A 293 11.10 8.04 -14.25
CA ASP A 293 10.54 9.36 -14.05
C ASP A 293 11.22 10.02 -12.85
N VAL A 294 11.34 11.34 -12.87
CA VAL A 294 11.94 12.14 -11.78
C VAL A 294 11.31 11.79 -10.41
N GLY A 295 10.10 11.21 -10.39
CA GLY A 295 9.41 10.73 -9.19
C GLY A 295 9.79 9.33 -8.68
N ASP A 296 10.51 8.48 -9.41
CA ASP A 296 10.92 7.15 -8.90
C ASP A 296 12.24 7.24 -8.14
N VAL A 297 12.19 7.91 -6.98
CA VAL A 297 13.34 8.06 -6.08
C VAL A 297 13.80 6.69 -5.56
N GLY A 298 12.88 5.74 -5.32
CA GLY A 298 13.23 4.49 -4.63
C GLY A 298 13.98 3.48 -5.46
N THR A 299 13.59 3.29 -6.71
CA THR A 299 14.36 2.42 -7.62
C THR A 299 15.74 3.01 -7.89
N ARG A 300 15.83 4.33 -8.11
CA ARG A 300 17.11 5.04 -8.33
C ARG A 300 18.04 4.91 -7.13
N GLU A 301 17.55 5.19 -5.94
CA GLU A 301 18.34 5.14 -4.72
C GLU A 301 18.77 3.71 -4.40
N THR A 302 17.89 2.73 -4.65
CA THR A 302 18.22 1.30 -4.52
C THR A 302 19.37 0.91 -5.44
N LEU A 303 19.31 1.27 -6.73
CA LEU A 303 20.38 0.97 -7.68
C LEU A 303 21.70 1.67 -7.31
N LYS A 304 21.64 2.94 -6.93
CA LYS A 304 22.81 3.69 -6.47
C LYS A 304 23.47 3.03 -5.26
N LYS A 305 22.70 2.70 -4.22
CA LYS A 305 23.23 2.04 -3.00
C LYS A 305 23.77 0.64 -3.26
N MET A 306 23.26 -0.05 -4.28
CA MET A 306 23.78 -1.34 -4.72
C MET A 306 25.02 -1.23 -5.63
N ASN A 307 25.50 -0.01 -5.89
CA ASN A 307 26.56 0.32 -6.85
C ASN A 307 26.24 -0.23 -8.25
N LEU A 308 25.01 -0.03 -8.71
CA LEU A 308 24.53 -0.47 -10.02
C LEU A 308 24.07 0.74 -10.85
N PRO A 309 24.29 0.73 -12.18
CA PRO A 309 23.86 1.82 -13.03
C PRO A 309 22.33 1.92 -13.06
N VAL A 310 21.81 3.14 -13.16
CA VAL A 310 20.37 3.43 -13.22
C VAL A 310 19.85 3.14 -14.65
N THR A 311 19.88 1.87 -15.02
CA THR A 311 19.61 1.37 -16.38
C THR A 311 18.89 0.01 -16.29
N PRO A 312 18.25 -0.47 -17.37
CA PRO A 312 17.68 -1.82 -17.41
C PRO A 312 18.67 -2.93 -17.02
N SER A 313 19.93 -2.81 -17.42
CA SER A 313 20.98 -3.78 -17.07
C SER A 313 21.35 -3.74 -15.59
N GLY A 314 21.37 -2.55 -14.98
CA GLY A 314 21.56 -2.40 -13.54
C GLY A 314 20.38 -2.92 -12.73
N ALA A 315 19.14 -2.68 -13.18
CA ALA A 315 17.93 -3.23 -12.57
C ALA A 315 17.91 -4.76 -12.61
N LYS A 316 18.25 -5.35 -13.76
CA LYS A 316 18.44 -6.80 -13.91
C LYS A 316 19.51 -7.33 -12.94
N SER A 317 20.65 -6.64 -12.86
CA SER A 317 21.73 -7.02 -11.94
C SER A 317 21.31 -6.92 -10.47
N ALA A 318 20.48 -5.94 -10.12
CA ALA A 318 19.94 -5.78 -8.78
C ALA A 318 19.03 -6.94 -8.41
N LEU A 319 18.08 -7.28 -9.29
CA LEU A 319 17.18 -8.41 -9.08
C LEU A 319 17.95 -9.73 -8.95
N VAL A 320 19.03 -9.90 -9.73
CA VAL A 320 19.92 -11.06 -9.61
C VAL A 320 20.63 -11.10 -8.25
N LYS A 321 21.21 -9.98 -7.81
CA LYS A 321 21.86 -9.89 -6.49
C LYS A 321 20.88 -10.15 -5.35
N LEU A 322 19.62 -9.74 -5.49
CA LEU A 322 18.57 -9.97 -4.48
C LEU A 322 18.05 -11.42 -4.45
N ASN A 323 18.64 -12.33 -5.24
CA ASN A 323 18.14 -13.69 -5.46
C ASN A 323 16.67 -13.74 -5.91
N ARG A 324 16.16 -12.61 -6.44
CA ARG A 324 14.87 -12.56 -7.12
C ARG A 324 15.05 -13.09 -8.53
N TRP A 325 16.19 -12.80 -9.15
CA TRP A 325 16.56 -13.35 -10.45
C TRP A 325 17.73 -14.33 -10.36
N THR A 326 17.72 -15.40 -11.16
CA THR A 326 18.88 -16.30 -11.29
C THR A 326 19.83 -15.78 -12.38
N LYS A 327 21.16 -15.90 -12.15
CA LYS A 327 22.15 -15.74 -13.22
C LYS A 327 21.84 -16.84 -14.23
N ALA A 328 21.25 -16.46 -15.37
CA ALA A 328 20.73 -17.32 -16.42
C ALA A 328 21.26 -18.76 -16.35
N SER A 329 20.47 -19.68 -15.80
CA SER A 329 20.73 -21.10 -16.08
C SER A 329 20.50 -21.28 -17.58
N SER A 330 21.31 -22.10 -18.22
CA SER A 330 21.24 -22.46 -19.65
C SER A 330 19.88 -22.99 -20.10
N HIS A 331 18.93 -23.20 -19.18
CA HIS A 331 17.60 -23.75 -19.41
C HIS A 331 16.44 -22.76 -19.26
N VAL A 332 16.68 -21.53 -18.75
CA VAL A 332 15.62 -20.51 -18.71
C VAL A 332 15.50 -19.88 -20.11
N PRO A 333 14.31 -19.87 -20.73
CA PRO A 333 14.09 -19.14 -21.98
C PRO A 333 14.64 -17.73 -21.81
N LYS A 334 15.57 -17.31 -22.68
CA LYS A 334 16.16 -15.96 -22.61
C LYS A 334 15.00 -14.96 -22.55
N ILE A 335 14.79 -14.34 -21.39
CA ILE A 335 13.85 -13.24 -21.25
C ILE A 335 14.40 -12.13 -22.16
N VAL A 336 13.73 -11.92 -23.29
CA VAL A 336 14.08 -10.87 -24.23
C VAL A 336 13.37 -9.60 -23.75
N PRO A 337 14.10 -8.55 -23.35
CA PRO A 337 13.52 -7.24 -23.07
C PRO A 337 12.67 -6.75 -24.24
N PHE A 338 11.79 -5.78 -24.00
CA PHE A 338 11.10 -5.15 -25.13
C PHE A 338 12.10 -4.38 -25.98
N GLU A 339 11.93 -4.43 -27.31
CA GLU A 339 12.72 -3.61 -28.23
C GLU A 339 12.38 -2.12 -28.04
N GLU A 340 13.35 -1.24 -28.30
CA GLU A 340 13.19 0.20 -28.14
C GLU A 340 11.97 0.73 -28.93
N ALA A 341 11.79 0.28 -30.17
CA ALA A 341 10.64 0.64 -30.99
C ALA A 341 9.29 0.23 -30.38
N THR A 342 9.27 -0.85 -29.57
CA THR A 342 8.07 -1.29 -28.84
C THR A 342 7.79 -0.39 -27.64
N LEU A 343 8.84 0.07 -26.95
CA LEU A 343 8.74 0.96 -25.80
C LEU A 343 8.30 2.38 -26.19
N VAL A 344 8.86 2.91 -27.28
CA VAL A 344 8.44 4.19 -27.88
C VAL A 344 6.97 4.11 -28.31
N ALA A 345 6.56 3.02 -28.94
CA ALA A 345 5.17 2.80 -29.32
C ALA A 345 4.24 2.70 -28.10
N ALA A 346 4.66 2.05 -27.01
CA ALA A 346 3.86 1.98 -25.78
C ALA A 346 3.68 3.36 -25.12
N THR A 347 4.71 4.19 -25.15
CA THR A 347 4.63 5.58 -24.69
C THR A 347 3.67 6.40 -25.55
N SER A 348 3.75 6.23 -26.87
CA SER A 348 2.87 6.91 -27.83
C SER A 348 1.41 6.48 -27.66
N LEU A 349 1.16 5.19 -27.42
CA LEU A 349 -0.16 4.65 -27.10
C LEU A 349 -0.72 5.30 -25.82
N LYS A 350 0.08 5.35 -24.75
CA LYS A 350 -0.32 6.01 -23.49
C LYS A 350 -0.69 7.47 -23.71
N GLN A 351 0.13 8.21 -24.46
CA GLN A 351 -0.17 9.60 -24.80
C GLN A 351 -1.46 9.73 -25.61
N LYS A 352 -1.68 8.85 -26.59
CA LYS A 352 -2.91 8.82 -27.39
C LYS A 352 -4.15 8.58 -26.52
N ILE A 353 -4.09 7.63 -25.59
CA ILE A 353 -5.20 7.34 -24.66
C ILE A 353 -5.46 8.53 -23.74
N LEU A 354 -4.42 9.17 -23.21
CA LEU A 354 -4.55 10.35 -22.35
C LEU A 354 -5.11 11.57 -23.10
N ALA A 355 -4.75 11.73 -24.37
CA ALA A 355 -5.26 12.81 -25.22
C ALA A 355 -6.72 12.60 -25.64
N LYS A 356 -7.24 11.37 -25.54
CA LYS A 356 -8.61 11.03 -25.90
C LYS A 356 -9.56 11.43 -24.77
N THR A 357 -10.29 12.53 -24.96
CA THR A 357 -11.38 12.93 -24.06
C THR A 357 -12.57 12.01 -24.24
N LEU A 358 -12.75 11.09 -23.29
CA LEU A 358 -13.97 10.28 -23.21
C LEU A 358 -15.04 11.06 -22.44
N PRO A 359 -16.31 11.01 -22.88
CA PRO A 359 -17.39 11.56 -22.08
C PRO A 359 -17.44 10.84 -20.73
N PRO A 360 -17.78 11.55 -19.63
CA PRO A 360 -17.90 10.91 -18.33
C PRO A 360 -18.98 9.82 -18.43
N PRO A 361 -18.66 8.57 -18.06
CA PRO A 361 -19.62 7.50 -18.14
C PRO A 361 -20.74 7.74 -17.11
N PRO A 362 -21.97 7.23 -17.35
CA PRO A 362 -23.02 7.28 -16.35
C PRO A 362 -22.53 6.68 -15.03
N PRO A 363 -22.92 7.24 -13.87
CA PRO A 363 -22.47 6.78 -12.55
C PRO A 363 -23.13 5.44 -12.19
N LEU A 364 -22.71 4.36 -12.86
CA LEU A 364 -23.20 3.00 -12.66
C LEU A 364 -22.26 2.23 -11.74
N PRO A 365 -22.79 1.40 -10.82
CA PRO A 365 -21.99 0.55 -9.96
C PRO A 365 -21.22 -0.46 -10.81
N SER A 366 -19.92 -0.22 -10.97
CA SER A 366 -19.01 -0.99 -11.82
C SER A 366 -17.80 -1.40 -11.01
N PHE A 367 -17.48 -2.69 -11.00
CA PHE A 367 -16.49 -3.26 -10.10
C PHE A 367 -15.46 -4.08 -10.87
N THR A 368 -14.18 -3.83 -10.61
CA THR A 368 -13.11 -4.77 -10.95
C THR A 368 -12.77 -5.56 -9.69
N VAL A 369 -12.86 -6.89 -9.74
CA VAL A 369 -12.66 -7.75 -8.56
C VAL A 369 -11.49 -8.66 -8.81
N ASP A 370 -10.41 -8.43 -8.07
CA ASP A 370 -9.10 -9.01 -8.37
C ASP A 370 -8.33 -9.40 -7.11
N SER A 371 -7.17 -10.03 -7.28
CA SER A 371 -6.25 -10.22 -6.17
C SER A 371 -5.66 -8.88 -5.72
N LYS A 372 -5.30 -8.74 -4.44
CA LYS A 372 -4.60 -7.55 -3.91
C LYS A 372 -3.33 -7.22 -4.70
N LYS A 373 -2.71 -8.23 -5.31
CA LYS A 373 -1.46 -8.11 -6.06
C LYS A 373 -1.67 -7.81 -7.55
N THR A 374 -2.90 -7.81 -8.06
CA THR A 374 -3.16 -7.59 -9.50
C THR A 374 -2.70 -6.18 -9.91
N ALA A 375 -1.79 -6.11 -10.88
CA ALA A 375 -1.28 -4.84 -11.41
C ALA A 375 -2.16 -4.30 -12.55
N PHE A 376 -2.65 -5.18 -13.41
CA PHE A 376 -3.46 -4.84 -14.58
C PHE A 376 -4.75 -5.66 -14.52
N ARG A 377 -5.87 -4.96 -14.54
CA ARG A 377 -7.23 -5.48 -14.51
C ARG A 377 -7.79 -5.50 -15.93
N ASP A 378 -8.18 -6.70 -16.37
CA ASP A 378 -8.77 -6.95 -17.70
C ASP A 378 -10.28 -6.72 -17.71
N ASP A 379 -10.96 -6.98 -16.60
CA ASP A 379 -12.40 -7.21 -16.57
C ASP A 379 -13.11 -6.48 -15.43
N ALA A 380 -14.35 -6.08 -15.71
CA ALA A 380 -15.25 -5.42 -14.77
C ALA A 380 -16.69 -5.94 -14.93
N VAL A 381 -17.46 -5.88 -13.84
CA VAL A 381 -18.89 -6.18 -13.82
C VAL A 381 -19.68 -4.95 -13.39
N THR A 382 -20.74 -4.65 -14.11
CA THR A 382 -21.57 -3.47 -13.90
C THR A 382 -23.04 -3.89 -13.83
N LEU A 383 -23.79 -3.25 -12.92
CA LEU A 383 -25.24 -3.41 -12.83
C LEU A 383 -25.93 -2.14 -13.32
N ARG A 384 -26.81 -2.27 -14.31
CA ARG A 384 -27.56 -1.15 -14.91
C ARG A 384 -29.06 -1.39 -14.77
N PRO A 385 -29.89 -0.37 -14.41
CA PRO A 385 -31.34 -0.50 -14.52
C PRO A 385 -31.74 -0.59 -16.00
N ARG A 386 -32.64 -1.52 -16.33
CA ARG A 386 -33.13 -1.67 -17.70
C ARG A 386 -34.05 -0.49 -18.04
N PRO A 387 -33.93 0.13 -19.24
CA PRO A 387 -34.88 1.14 -19.67
C PRO A 387 -36.29 0.53 -19.80
N GLU A 388 -37.30 1.25 -19.29
CA GLU A 388 -38.70 0.79 -19.20
C GLU A 388 -39.31 0.43 -20.56
N SER A 389 -38.79 1.00 -21.65
CA SER A 389 -39.28 0.79 -23.03
C SER A 389 -39.08 -0.63 -23.56
N LYS A 390 -38.26 -1.47 -22.91
CA LYS A 390 -38.08 -2.87 -23.28
C LYS A 390 -38.90 -3.78 -22.35
N VAL A 391 -40.22 -3.77 -22.50
CA VAL A 391 -41.15 -4.56 -21.66
C VAL A 391 -41.08 -6.06 -22.04
N VAL A 392 -40.07 -6.75 -21.53
CA VAL A 392 -40.11 -8.21 -21.40
C VAL A 392 -40.34 -8.49 -19.93
N ARG A 393 -41.43 -9.20 -19.58
CA ARG A 393 -41.69 -9.67 -18.20
C ARG A 393 -40.40 -10.30 -17.65
N GLY A 394 -39.77 -9.68 -16.66
CA GLY A 394 -38.53 -10.17 -16.07
C GLY A 394 -37.88 -9.16 -15.12
N ASN A 395 -36.58 -9.31 -14.88
CA ASN A 395 -35.83 -8.52 -13.91
C ASN A 395 -35.74 -7.02 -14.31
N LYS A 396 -35.61 -6.13 -13.32
CA LYS A 396 -35.37 -4.70 -13.55
C LYS A 396 -33.92 -4.39 -13.91
N TRP A 397 -33.05 -5.39 -13.81
CA TRP A 397 -31.60 -5.23 -13.91
C TRP A 397 -31.02 -5.89 -15.15
N GLU A 398 -30.06 -5.20 -15.74
CA GLU A 398 -29.19 -5.67 -16.81
C GLU A 398 -27.78 -5.81 -16.27
N LEU A 399 -27.17 -6.96 -16.52
CA LEU A 399 -25.78 -7.24 -16.16
C LEU A 399 -24.89 -6.87 -17.34
N VAL A 400 -23.90 -6.02 -17.11
CA VAL A 400 -22.92 -5.64 -18.13
C VAL A 400 -21.54 -6.15 -17.72
N ILE A 401 -20.92 -6.95 -18.57
CA ILE A 401 -19.57 -7.49 -18.34
C ILE A 401 -18.64 -6.82 -19.32
N SER A 402 -17.68 -6.08 -18.80
CA SER A 402 -16.82 -5.18 -19.56
C SER A 402 -15.39 -5.71 -19.56
N ILE A 403 -14.77 -5.79 -20.72
CA ILE A 403 -13.35 -6.17 -20.89
C ILE A 403 -12.59 -4.97 -21.44
N ALA A 404 -11.39 -4.71 -20.93
CA ALA A 404 -10.52 -3.62 -21.39
C ALA A 404 -10.40 -3.63 -22.91
N ASP A 405 -10.67 -2.48 -23.55
CA ASP A 405 -10.61 -2.35 -24.99
C ASP A 405 -9.16 -2.17 -25.44
N VAL A 406 -8.60 -3.21 -26.07
CA VAL A 406 -7.22 -3.17 -26.57
C VAL A 406 -7.14 -2.75 -28.04
N SER A 407 -8.22 -2.24 -28.64
CA SER A 407 -8.23 -1.89 -30.08
C SER A 407 -7.20 -0.84 -30.47
N ALA A 408 -6.87 0.08 -29.56
CA ALA A 408 -5.86 1.09 -29.79
C ALA A 408 -4.48 0.50 -30.11
N ILE A 409 -4.17 -0.73 -29.68
CA ILE A 409 -2.87 -1.35 -29.97
C ILE A 409 -2.70 -1.75 -31.43
N PHE A 410 -3.79 -1.91 -32.19
CA PHE A 410 -3.72 -2.33 -33.60
C PHE A 410 -3.09 -1.28 -34.50
N GLU A 411 -2.99 -0.04 -34.03
CA GLU A 411 -2.29 1.05 -34.69
C GLU A 411 -0.77 1.06 -34.39
N PHE A 412 -0.30 0.18 -33.50
CA PHE A 412 1.09 0.10 -33.06
C PHE A 412 1.67 -1.30 -33.37
N PRO A 413 2.10 -1.56 -34.62
CA PRO A 413 2.57 -2.88 -35.05
C PRO A 413 3.71 -3.48 -34.21
N SER A 414 4.59 -2.64 -33.63
CA SER A 414 5.67 -3.10 -32.76
C SER A 414 5.15 -3.73 -31.47
N ILE A 415 4.14 -3.14 -30.83
CA ILE A 415 3.46 -3.72 -29.66
C ILE A 415 2.79 -5.04 -30.03
N LEU A 416 2.06 -5.08 -31.15
CA LEU A 416 1.36 -6.28 -31.59
C LEU A 416 2.34 -7.42 -31.93
N THR A 417 3.48 -7.10 -32.56
CA THR A 417 4.55 -8.05 -32.87
C THR A 417 5.17 -8.62 -31.60
N ALA A 418 5.45 -7.78 -30.60
CA ALA A 418 5.94 -8.22 -29.30
C ALA A 418 4.93 -9.12 -28.58
N ALA A 419 3.65 -8.74 -28.57
CA ALA A 419 2.58 -9.54 -28.00
C ALA A 419 2.41 -10.90 -28.71
N SER A 420 2.47 -10.92 -30.05
CA SER A 420 2.40 -12.13 -30.87
C SER A 420 3.54 -13.09 -30.55
N THR A 421 4.74 -12.56 -30.39
CA THR A 421 5.95 -13.33 -30.07
C THR A 421 5.88 -13.93 -28.67
N ARG A 422 5.39 -13.16 -27.69
CA ARG A 422 5.25 -13.63 -26.29
C ARG A 422 4.04 -14.53 -26.07
N CYS A 423 2.99 -14.36 -26.86
CA CYS A 423 1.69 -15.06 -26.82
C CYS A 423 0.87 -14.91 -25.52
N MET A 424 1.49 -14.89 -24.34
CA MET A 424 0.82 -14.66 -23.05
C MET A 424 1.77 -14.09 -22.00
N SER A 425 1.20 -13.41 -21.01
CA SER A 425 1.93 -13.07 -19.80
C SER A 425 2.25 -14.32 -18.98
N ARG A 426 3.41 -14.35 -18.34
CA ARG A 426 3.85 -15.39 -17.40
C ARG A 426 3.98 -14.80 -16.01
N TYR A 427 3.22 -15.32 -15.05
CA TYR A 427 3.27 -14.89 -13.65
C TYR A 427 3.91 -15.95 -12.74
N ASP A 428 4.23 -17.12 -13.30
CA ASP A 428 4.81 -18.28 -12.63
C ASP A 428 6.34 -18.30 -12.67
N LEU A 429 6.96 -17.24 -13.21
CA LEU A 429 8.41 -17.15 -13.30
C LEU A 429 8.99 -16.69 -11.96
N PRO A 430 10.10 -17.31 -11.51
CA PRO A 430 10.78 -16.86 -10.29
C PRO A 430 11.28 -15.42 -10.40
N LEU A 431 11.55 -14.99 -11.64
CA LEU A 431 12.08 -13.67 -12.02
C LEU A 431 10.99 -12.59 -12.11
N GLY A 432 9.82 -12.80 -11.50
CA GLY A 432 8.70 -11.88 -11.64
C GLY A 432 7.96 -12.03 -12.99
N PRO A 433 6.91 -11.22 -13.21
CA PRO A 433 6.01 -11.46 -14.32
C PRO A 433 6.61 -11.03 -15.66
N LEU A 434 6.69 -11.95 -16.62
CA LEU A 434 6.94 -11.59 -18.01
C LEU A 434 5.63 -11.17 -18.64
N HIS A 435 5.43 -9.88 -18.83
CA HIS A 435 4.18 -9.36 -19.40
C HIS A 435 4.06 -9.58 -20.92
N LEU A 436 2.82 -9.71 -21.40
CA LEU A 436 2.50 -9.81 -22.82
C LEU A 436 2.93 -8.57 -23.61
N MET A 437 2.68 -7.39 -23.05
CA MET A 437 2.98 -6.06 -23.61
C MET A 437 3.76 -5.24 -22.59
N PRO A 438 4.40 -4.12 -23.00
CA PRO A 438 5.05 -3.23 -22.06
C PRO A 438 4.08 -2.79 -20.94
N PRO A 439 4.44 -2.90 -19.65
CA PRO A 439 3.74 -2.24 -18.54
C PRO A 439 3.13 -0.86 -18.85
N THR A 440 3.83 0.03 -19.55
CA THR A 440 3.33 1.37 -19.94
C THR A 440 2.06 1.28 -20.79
N ALA A 441 2.03 0.36 -21.76
CA ALA A 441 0.84 0.09 -22.56
C ALA A 441 -0.26 -0.59 -21.72
N LEU A 442 0.12 -1.54 -20.86
CA LEU A 442 -0.83 -2.24 -19.99
C LEU A 442 -1.51 -1.31 -18.99
N THR A 443 -0.78 -0.40 -18.35
CA THR A 443 -1.33 0.61 -17.45
C THR A 443 -2.29 1.54 -18.17
N ALA A 444 -1.97 1.94 -19.41
CA ALA A 444 -2.82 2.84 -20.18
C ALA A 444 -4.16 2.19 -20.58
N LEU A 445 -4.17 0.88 -20.81
CA LEU A 445 -5.37 0.13 -21.22
C LEU A 445 -6.15 -0.47 -20.04
N SER A 446 -5.55 -0.58 -18.87
CA SER A 446 -6.12 -1.30 -17.74
C SER A 446 -7.19 -0.49 -16.99
N PHE A 447 -8.22 -1.20 -16.50
CA PHE A 447 -9.19 -0.60 -15.59
C PHE A 447 -8.58 -0.16 -14.25
N GLY A 448 -9.07 0.98 -13.73
CA GLY A 448 -8.75 1.51 -12.41
C GLY A 448 -8.05 2.86 -12.41
N VAL A 449 -7.75 3.45 -13.57
CA VAL A 449 -7.21 4.81 -13.71
C VAL A 449 -8.21 5.66 -14.49
N GLY A 450 -9.14 6.28 -13.79
CA GLY A 450 -10.17 7.13 -14.40
C GLY A 450 -11.13 6.36 -15.32
N THR A 451 -11.62 7.06 -16.34
CA THR A 451 -12.52 6.50 -17.36
C THR A 451 -11.71 5.74 -18.40
N THR A 452 -12.09 4.49 -18.68
CA THR A 452 -11.39 3.61 -19.63
C THR A 452 -12.37 3.07 -20.66
N GLU A 453 -11.91 2.86 -21.90
CA GLU A 453 -12.70 2.20 -22.94
C GLU A 453 -12.80 0.68 -22.67
N ALA A 454 -13.97 0.12 -22.98
CA ALA A 454 -14.27 -1.27 -22.79
C ALA A 454 -15.07 -1.85 -23.96
N VAL A 455 -14.88 -3.15 -24.17
CA VAL A 455 -15.76 -4.00 -24.97
C VAL A 455 -16.69 -4.72 -24.01
N SER A 456 -17.96 -4.39 -24.08
CA SER A 456 -18.94 -4.76 -23.07
C SER A 456 -20.02 -5.66 -23.64
N VAL A 457 -20.33 -6.72 -22.90
CA VAL A 457 -21.48 -7.58 -23.16
C VAL A 457 -22.57 -7.20 -22.18
N SER A 458 -23.70 -6.70 -22.69
CA SER A 458 -24.90 -6.49 -21.89
C SER A 458 -25.77 -7.73 -21.96
N VAL A 459 -26.23 -8.24 -20.81
CA VAL A 459 -26.99 -9.48 -20.69
C VAL A 459 -28.20 -9.26 -19.79
N TYR A 460 -29.35 -9.68 -20.28
CA TYR A 460 -30.58 -9.73 -19.52
C TYR A 460 -30.92 -11.16 -19.14
N ILE A 461 -30.97 -11.44 -17.84
CA ILE A 461 -31.16 -12.79 -17.29
C ILE A 461 -32.53 -12.85 -16.60
N ASP A 462 -33.31 -13.86 -16.94
CA ASP A 462 -34.50 -14.23 -16.17
C ASP A 462 -34.06 -14.74 -14.80
N GLU A 463 -34.41 -14.02 -13.75
CA GLU A 463 -34.01 -14.36 -12.39
C GLU A 463 -34.55 -15.71 -11.92
N LYS A 464 -35.73 -16.13 -12.39
CA LYS A 464 -36.39 -17.38 -12.00
C LYS A 464 -35.81 -18.57 -12.75
N THR A 465 -35.66 -18.43 -14.06
CA THR A 465 -35.27 -19.55 -14.93
C THR A 465 -33.77 -19.62 -15.19
N GLY A 466 -33.05 -18.51 -15.03
CA GLY A 466 -31.64 -18.34 -15.39
C GLY A 466 -31.41 -18.08 -16.89
N ASN A 467 -32.47 -18.05 -17.70
CA ASN A 467 -32.37 -17.89 -19.16
C ASN A 467 -31.79 -16.52 -19.52
N VAL A 468 -30.92 -16.50 -20.53
CA VAL A 468 -30.54 -15.26 -21.21
C VAL A 468 -31.67 -14.85 -22.15
N LEU A 469 -32.38 -13.78 -21.79
CA LEU A 469 -33.54 -13.26 -22.51
C LEU A 469 -33.15 -12.30 -23.64
N ASP A 470 -32.15 -11.46 -23.40
CA ASP A 470 -31.61 -10.49 -24.36
C ASP A 470 -30.11 -10.32 -24.12
N CYS A 471 -29.36 -10.03 -25.18
CA CYS A 471 -27.95 -9.74 -25.06
C CYS A 471 -27.41 -8.93 -26.24
N SER A 472 -26.40 -8.09 -25.98
CA SER A 472 -25.72 -7.29 -27.00
C SER A 472 -24.23 -7.13 -26.68
N VAL A 473 -23.45 -6.74 -27.68
CA VAL A 473 -22.05 -6.31 -27.52
C VAL A 473 -21.94 -4.86 -27.98
N GLU A 474 -21.27 -4.03 -27.19
CA GLU A 474 -21.01 -2.64 -27.52
C GLU A 474 -19.60 -2.23 -27.10
N ARG A 475 -19.09 -1.15 -27.70
CA ARG A 475 -17.96 -0.40 -27.16
C ARG A 475 -18.51 0.70 -26.28
N ASN A 476 -17.98 0.86 -25.08
CA ASN A 476 -18.37 1.93 -24.18
C ASN A 476 -17.18 2.42 -23.36
N ALA A 477 -17.39 3.51 -22.63
CA ALA A 477 -16.45 4.00 -21.63
C ALA A 477 -17.03 3.68 -20.26
N ILE A 478 -16.20 3.21 -19.34
CA ILE A 478 -16.62 2.87 -17.97
C ILE A 478 -15.65 3.46 -16.94
N ASN A 479 -16.16 3.72 -15.75
CA ASN A 479 -15.36 4.02 -14.58
C ASN A 479 -15.64 2.94 -13.54
N THR A 480 -14.59 2.33 -13.01
CA THR A 480 -14.70 1.14 -12.16
C THR A 480 -14.11 1.38 -10.79
N LYS A 481 -14.79 0.87 -9.76
CA LYS A 481 -14.20 0.72 -8.43
C LYS A 481 -13.42 -0.58 -8.35
N ALA A 482 -12.14 -0.49 -7.96
CA ALA A 482 -11.33 -1.67 -7.72
C ALA A 482 -11.59 -2.26 -6.33
N LEU A 483 -11.90 -3.55 -6.29
CA LEU A 483 -12.09 -4.35 -5.09
C LEU A 483 -11.12 -5.53 -5.08
N THR A 484 -10.64 -5.90 -3.90
CA THR A 484 -9.98 -7.20 -3.73
C THR A 484 -11.02 -8.31 -3.58
N PHE A 485 -10.65 -9.57 -3.80
CA PHE A 485 -11.52 -10.70 -3.48
C PHE A 485 -12.03 -10.66 -2.03
N GLU A 486 -11.18 -10.27 -1.09
CA GLU A 486 -11.53 -10.13 0.33
C GLU A 486 -12.57 -9.03 0.55
N SER A 487 -12.35 -7.82 0.02
CA SER A 487 -13.31 -6.72 0.14
C SER A 487 -14.64 -7.02 -0.56
N CYS A 488 -14.61 -7.74 -1.67
CA CYS A 488 -15.82 -8.18 -2.37
C CYS A 488 -16.60 -9.23 -1.56
N ASN A 489 -15.91 -10.24 -1.01
CA ASN A 489 -16.54 -11.21 -0.10
C ASN A 489 -17.19 -10.51 1.09
N GLU A 490 -16.52 -9.50 1.65
CA GLU A 490 -17.06 -8.77 2.80
C GLU A 490 -18.31 -7.97 2.45
N ALA A 491 -18.31 -7.30 1.30
CA ALA A 491 -19.49 -6.62 0.77
C ALA A 491 -20.65 -7.60 0.54
N LEU A 492 -20.38 -8.81 0.04
CA LEU A 492 -21.39 -9.85 -0.15
C LEU A 492 -21.94 -10.34 1.21
N ARG A 493 -21.09 -10.50 2.23
CA ARG A 493 -21.43 -11.04 3.56
C ARG A 493 -22.21 -10.06 4.43
N ILE A 494 -21.62 -8.91 4.78
CA ILE A 494 -22.23 -7.94 5.70
C ILE A 494 -23.47 -7.31 5.06
N GLY A 495 -23.38 -6.98 3.77
CA GLY A 495 -24.37 -6.12 3.13
C GLY A 495 -24.22 -4.66 3.56
N GLY A 496 -25.16 -3.82 3.16
CA GLY A 496 -25.15 -2.38 3.47
C GLY A 496 -24.54 -1.51 2.35
N GLY A 497 -25.20 -0.38 2.08
CA GLY A 497 -24.81 0.54 1.01
C GLY A 497 -25.20 0.08 -0.41
N GLY A 498 -25.08 0.99 -1.37
CA GLY A 498 -25.43 0.74 -2.77
C GLY A 498 -24.56 -0.31 -3.44
N GLU A 499 -23.27 -0.37 -3.09
CA GLU A 499 -22.31 -1.28 -3.71
C GLU A 499 -22.56 -2.75 -3.34
N ALA A 500 -22.73 -3.04 -2.05
CA ALA A 500 -23.04 -4.40 -1.59
C ALA A 500 -24.37 -4.89 -2.17
N THR A 501 -25.36 -3.99 -2.26
CA THR A 501 -26.67 -4.29 -2.87
C THR A 501 -26.49 -4.66 -4.35
N ALA A 502 -25.71 -3.88 -5.11
CA ALA A 502 -25.43 -4.18 -6.51
C ALA A 502 -24.69 -5.52 -6.68
N LEU A 503 -23.64 -5.78 -5.87
CA LEU A 503 -22.88 -7.04 -5.93
C LEU A 503 -23.75 -8.26 -5.61
N ARG A 504 -24.67 -8.18 -4.65
CA ARG A 504 -25.62 -9.26 -4.33
C ARG A 504 -26.60 -9.53 -5.46
N ILE A 505 -27.08 -8.50 -6.15
CA ILE A 505 -27.94 -8.65 -7.32
C ILE A 505 -27.16 -9.32 -8.46
N ILE A 506 -25.93 -8.87 -8.72
CA ILE A 506 -25.03 -9.47 -9.71
C ILE A 506 -24.81 -10.95 -9.39
N GLU A 507 -24.46 -11.28 -8.14
CA GLU A 507 -24.23 -12.65 -7.70
C GLU A 507 -25.47 -13.52 -7.90
N LYS A 508 -26.66 -13.05 -7.49
CA LYS A 508 -27.92 -13.77 -7.64
C LYS A 508 -28.23 -14.09 -9.11
N LEU A 509 -28.05 -13.10 -10.00
CA LEU A 509 -28.25 -13.27 -11.44
C LEU A 509 -27.28 -14.31 -12.04
N LEU A 510 -26.01 -14.21 -11.68
CA LEU A 510 -24.97 -15.14 -12.14
C LEU A 510 -25.19 -16.56 -11.62
N ILE A 511 -25.62 -16.74 -10.37
CA ILE A 511 -25.97 -18.05 -9.80
C ILE A 511 -27.15 -18.66 -10.55
N SER A 512 -28.22 -17.87 -10.80
CA SER A 512 -29.41 -18.35 -11.51
C SER A 512 -29.04 -18.88 -12.91
N TRP A 513 -28.28 -18.08 -13.67
CA TRP A 513 -27.76 -18.48 -14.98
C TRP A 513 -26.84 -19.71 -14.92
N SER A 514 -25.88 -19.74 -13.98
CA SER A 514 -24.94 -20.85 -13.83
C SER A 514 -25.68 -22.17 -13.53
N ASN A 515 -26.64 -22.14 -12.59
CA ASN A 515 -27.47 -23.29 -12.24
C ASN A 515 -28.29 -23.79 -13.43
N GLN A 516 -28.82 -22.89 -14.25
CA GLN A 516 -29.53 -23.28 -15.46
C GLN A 516 -28.58 -23.94 -16.48
N ARG A 517 -27.39 -23.35 -16.68
CA ARG A 517 -26.39 -23.88 -17.60
C ARG A 517 -25.87 -25.25 -17.16
N MET A 518 -25.67 -25.47 -15.86
CA MET A 518 -25.30 -26.79 -15.32
C MET A 518 -26.39 -27.84 -15.51
N ARG A 519 -27.68 -27.46 -15.44
CA ARG A 519 -28.79 -28.38 -15.74
C ARG A 519 -28.76 -28.81 -17.22
N ASN A 520 -28.49 -27.88 -18.12
CA ASN A 520 -28.61 -28.10 -19.57
C ASN A 520 -27.31 -28.55 -20.26
N SER A 521 -26.15 -28.44 -19.60
CA SER A 521 -24.84 -28.69 -20.23
C SER A 521 -23.95 -29.58 -19.35
N GLU A 522 -23.75 -30.81 -19.80
CA GLU A 522 -22.84 -31.76 -19.15
C GLU A 522 -21.40 -31.22 -19.08
N ALA A 523 -20.94 -30.53 -20.12
CA ALA A 523 -19.63 -29.92 -20.14
C ALA A 523 -19.47 -28.83 -19.07
N SER A 524 -20.55 -28.07 -18.81
CA SER A 524 -20.54 -27.05 -17.75
C SER A 524 -20.50 -27.70 -16.37
N ARG A 525 -21.23 -28.80 -16.14
CA ARG A 525 -21.12 -29.61 -14.90
C ARG A 525 -19.71 -30.17 -14.71
N LYS A 526 -19.13 -30.78 -15.75
CA LYS A 526 -17.75 -31.32 -15.71
C LYS A 526 -16.73 -30.22 -15.39
N ARG A 527 -16.92 -29.02 -15.95
CA ARG A 527 -16.07 -27.87 -15.64
C ARG A 527 -16.22 -27.42 -14.19
N ASP A 528 -17.44 -27.30 -13.68
CA ASP A 528 -17.67 -26.88 -12.30
C ASP A 528 -17.12 -27.90 -11.30
N ASN A 529 -17.39 -29.20 -11.51
CA ASN A 529 -16.80 -30.28 -10.72
C ASN A 529 -15.28 -30.23 -10.73
N LYS A 530 -14.65 -30.01 -11.89
CA LYS A 530 -13.18 -29.89 -11.98
C LYS A 530 -12.62 -28.67 -11.25
N LEU A 531 -13.37 -27.56 -11.23
CA LEU A 531 -12.95 -26.38 -10.49
C LEU A 531 -13.07 -26.61 -8.98
N ASN A 532 -14.08 -27.37 -8.54
CA ASN A 532 -14.30 -27.72 -7.14
C ASN A 532 -13.39 -28.87 -6.65
N THR A 533 -12.89 -29.74 -7.55
CA THR A 533 -11.92 -30.78 -7.16
C THR A 533 -10.49 -30.26 -7.13
N LYS A 534 -10.10 -29.38 -8.07
CA LYS A 534 -8.75 -28.80 -8.08
C LYS A 534 -8.42 -27.96 -6.85
N THR A 535 -9.42 -27.42 -6.17
CA THR A 535 -9.25 -26.74 -4.89
C THR A 535 -8.83 -27.70 -3.77
N ALA A 536 -9.16 -29.00 -3.86
CA ALA A 536 -8.75 -30.00 -2.86
C ALA A 536 -7.25 -30.37 -2.98
N ASP A 537 -6.70 -30.40 -4.20
CA ASP A 537 -5.32 -30.85 -4.44
C ASP A 537 -4.27 -29.73 -4.26
N ALA A 538 -4.65 -28.48 -4.49
CA ALA A 538 -3.80 -27.32 -4.21
C ALA A 538 -4.03 -26.91 -2.76
N ALA A 539 -3.26 -27.50 -1.85
CA ALA A 539 -3.45 -27.63 -0.41
C ALA A 539 -3.91 -26.42 0.44
N ASN A 540 -4.24 -25.23 -0.09
CA ASN A 540 -4.72 -24.07 0.66
C ASN A 540 -5.56 -23.05 -0.16
N PHE A 541 -6.10 -23.38 -1.34
CA PHE A 541 -6.89 -22.41 -2.12
C PHE A 541 -8.40 -22.70 -2.08
N ASP A 542 -9.11 -22.02 -1.18
CA ASP A 542 -10.57 -22.03 -1.14
C ASP A 542 -11.19 -20.98 -2.06
N ARG A 543 -12.00 -21.44 -3.00
CA ARG A 543 -12.67 -20.57 -3.97
C ARG A 543 -13.86 -19.86 -3.31
N SER A 544 -13.64 -18.59 -2.96
CA SER A 544 -14.64 -17.75 -2.31
C SER A 544 -15.81 -17.35 -3.24
N PRO A 545 -16.92 -16.80 -2.69
CA PRO A 545 -18.01 -16.22 -3.49
C PRO A 545 -17.55 -15.22 -4.54
N ALA A 546 -16.64 -14.29 -4.20
CA ALA A 546 -16.07 -13.33 -5.14
C ALA A 546 -15.35 -14.00 -6.32
N HIS A 547 -14.61 -15.09 -6.09
CA HIS A 547 -13.98 -15.85 -7.18
C HIS A 547 -15.02 -16.49 -8.10
N ARG A 548 -16.09 -17.06 -7.54
CA ARG A 548 -17.20 -17.63 -8.33
C ARG A 548 -17.91 -16.55 -9.14
N LEU A 549 -18.14 -15.38 -8.57
CA LEU A 549 -18.76 -14.23 -9.23
C LEU A 549 -17.97 -13.84 -10.49
N VAL A 550 -16.67 -13.57 -10.35
CA VAL A 550 -15.79 -13.22 -11.49
C VAL A 550 -15.73 -14.36 -12.50
N ASP A 551 -15.54 -15.60 -12.04
CA ASP A 551 -15.37 -16.70 -12.97
C ASP A 551 -16.63 -16.99 -13.80
N THR A 552 -17.80 -16.82 -13.20
CA THR A 552 -19.12 -17.01 -13.82
C THR A 552 -19.44 -15.86 -14.76
N SER A 553 -19.10 -14.61 -14.41
CA SER A 553 -19.27 -13.46 -15.31
C SER A 553 -18.43 -13.63 -16.58
N LEU A 554 -17.16 -14.03 -16.45
CA LEU A 554 -16.30 -14.27 -17.62
C LEU A 554 -16.75 -15.46 -18.48
N ASP A 555 -17.36 -16.48 -17.88
CA ASP A 555 -17.96 -17.59 -18.61
C ASP A 555 -19.24 -17.18 -19.35
N LEU A 556 -20.04 -16.28 -18.76
CA LEU A 556 -21.23 -15.69 -19.38
C LEU A 556 -20.84 -14.79 -20.56
N TYR A 557 -19.84 -13.93 -20.39
CA TYR A 557 -19.27 -13.10 -21.47
C TYR A 557 -18.88 -13.98 -22.67
N SER A 558 -18.14 -15.05 -22.40
CA SER A 558 -17.65 -15.98 -23.44
C SER A 558 -18.80 -16.73 -24.13
N TYR A 559 -19.83 -17.10 -23.38
CA TYR A 559 -21.03 -17.76 -23.90
C TYR A 559 -21.80 -16.85 -24.85
N VAL A 560 -22.09 -15.62 -24.42
CA VAL A 560 -22.84 -14.64 -25.21
C VAL A 560 -22.09 -14.24 -26.48
N THR A 561 -20.81 -13.86 -26.36
CA THR A 561 -19.99 -13.53 -27.54
C THR A 561 -19.90 -14.69 -28.52
N THR A 562 -19.75 -15.93 -28.04
CA THR A 562 -19.74 -17.11 -28.91
C THR A 562 -21.07 -17.30 -29.64
N ARG A 563 -22.20 -17.08 -28.96
CA ARG A 563 -23.53 -17.16 -29.56
C ARG A 563 -23.69 -16.11 -30.66
N LEU A 564 -23.42 -14.84 -30.35
CA LEU A 564 -23.57 -13.72 -31.28
C LEU A 564 -22.63 -13.86 -32.50
N MET A 565 -21.39 -14.31 -32.31
CA MET A 565 -20.47 -14.58 -33.44
C MET A 565 -20.96 -15.72 -34.34
N ARG A 566 -21.60 -16.75 -33.76
CA ARG A 566 -22.21 -17.84 -34.54
C ARG A 566 -23.41 -17.35 -35.34
N GLU A 567 -24.26 -16.52 -34.75
CA GLU A 567 -25.40 -15.89 -35.42
C GLU A 567 -24.92 -15.00 -36.58
N ALA A 568 -23.82 -14.29 -36.39
CA ALA A 568 -23.12 -13.52 -37.44
C ALA A 568 -22.34 -14.38 -38.45
N LYS A 569 -22.36 -15.71 -38.32
CA LYS A 569 -21.60 -16.67 -39.17
C LYS A 569 -20.10 -16.36 -39.28
N ALA A 570 -19.51 -15.80 -38.23
CA ALA A 570 -18.11 -15.40 -38.21
C ALA A 570 -17.27 -16.30 -37.29
N SER A 571 -16.08 -16.67 -37.76
CA SER A 571 -15.09 -17.37 -36.93
C SER A 571 -14.43 -16.42 -35.95
N VAL A 572 -13.92 -16.99 -34.84
CA VAL A 572 -13.12 -16.27 -33.84
C VAL A 572 -11.90 -17.13 -33.49
N PRO A 573 -10.69 -16.56 -33.37
CA PRO A 573 -9.53 -17.32 -32.94
C PRO A 573 -9.74 -17.87 -31.52
N ARG A 574 -9.39 -19.14 -31.31
CA ARG A 574 -9.61 -19.88 -30.07
C ARG A 574 -8.42 -20.76 -29.73
N MET A 575 -8.16 -20.94 -28.44
CA MET A 575 -7.03 -21.77 -28.02
C MET A 575 -7.30 -23.23 -28.42
N PRO A 576 -6.34 -23.96 -29.02
CA PRO A 576 -6.55 -25.36 -29.37
C PRO A 576 -7.02 -26.19 -28.17
N GLY A 577 -8.02 -27.03 -28.38
CA GLY A 577 -8.68 -27.79 -27.32
C GLY A 577 -9.80 -27.05 -26.57
N SER A 578 -10.00 -25.75 -26.82
CA SER A 578 -11.24 -25.05 -26.44
C SER A 578 -12.31 -25.23 -27.53
N SER A 579 -12.76 -26.47 -27.74
CA SER A 579 -13.95 -26.68 -28.57
C SER A 579 -15.14 -25.94 -27.96
N THR A 580 -16.13 -25.58 -28.79
CA THR A 580 -17.40 -25.00 -28.34
C THR A 580 -18.06 -25.82 -27.22
N SER A 581 -17.89 -27.15 -27.26
CA SER A 581 -18.34 -28.08 -26.22
C SER A 581 -17.55 -27.99 -24.91
N LYS A 582 -16.27 -27.57 -24.92
CA LYS A 582 -15.41 -27.52 -23.72
C LYS A 582 -15.46 -26.19 -22.98
N GLY A 583 -16.21 -25.21 -23.50
CA GLY A 583 -16.51 -23.95 -22.79
C GLY A 583 -15.26 -23.16 -22.40
N GLY A 584 -14.32 -22.94 -23.32
CA GLY A 584 -13.16 -22.09 -23.05
C GLY A 584 -13.53 -20.60 -22.99
N ARG A 585 -12.85 -19.84 -22.11
CA ARG A 585 -12.96 -18.38 -22.08
C ARG A 585 -12.51 -17.77 -23.41
N LEU A 586 -13.25 -16.78 -23.90
CA LEU A 586 -13.01 -16.09 -25.16
C LEU A 586 -12.90 -14.59 -24.91
N ALA A 587 -11.79 -13.97 -25.30
CA ALA A 587 -11.61 -12.51 -25.27
C ALA A 587 -11.84 -11.88 -23.88
N THR A 588 -11.55 -12.59 -22.79
CA THR A 588 -11.78 -12.12 -21.41
C THR A 588 -10.51 -11.61 -20.73
N ALA A 589 -9.36 -11.73 -21.38
CA ALA A 589 -8.06 -11.40 -20.81
C ALA A 589 -7.07 -10.87 -21.88
N PRO A 590 -7.47 -9.86 -22.67
CA PRO A 590 -6.67 -9.37 -23.78
C PRO A 590 -5.34 -8.72 -23.36
N LEU A 591 -5.23 -8.22 -22.12
CA LEU A 591 -3.98 -7.63 -21.60
C LEU A 591 -2.91 -8.68 -21.30
N ARG A 592 -3.29 -9.96 -21.19
CA ARG A 592 -2.38 -11.05 -20.82
C ARG A 592 -2.41 -12.28 -21.74
N ARG A 593 -3.28 -12.31 -22.75
CA ARG A 593 -3.30 -13.36 -23.78
C ARG A 593 -3.45 -12.76 -25.18
N TYR A 594 -2.46 -12.98 -26.04
CA TYR A 594 -2.49 -12.52 -27.43
C TYR A 594 -3.71 -13.03 -28.19
N ILE A 595 -4.09 -14.28 -27.97
CA ILE A 595 -5.28 -14.85 -28.62
C ILE A 595 -6.57 -14.13 -28.24
N ASP A 596 -6.67 -13.62 -27.00
CA ASP A 596 -7.83 -12.87 -26.55
C ASP A 596 -7.86 -11.47 -27.15
N CYS A 597 -6.69 -10.85 -27.34
CA CYS A 597 -6.56 -9.61 -28.09
C CYS A 597 -7.07 -9.79 -29.54
N MET A 598 -6.64 -10.85 -30.23
CA MET A 598 -7.10 -11.15 -31.60
C MET A 598 -8.58 -11.55 -31.64
N ALA A 599 -9.09 -12.24 -30.62
CA ALA A 599 -10.51 -12.55 -30.51
C ALA A 599 -11.34 -11.28 -30.29
N GLN A 600 -10.88 -10.34 -29.48
CA GLN A 600 -11.54 -9.05 -29.28
C GLN A 600 -11.52 -8.22 -30.58
N ARG A 601 -10.40 -8.21 -31.33
CA ARG A 601 -10.33 -7.58 -32.67
C ARG A 601 -11.46 -8.05 -33.57
N GLN A 602 -11.68 -9.36 -33.61
CA GLN A 602 -12.71 -9.97 -34.45
C GLN A 602 -14.12 -9.65 -33.95
N ILE A 603 -14.35 -9.65 -32.63
CA ILE A 603 -15.62 -9.23 -32.03
C ILE A 603 -15.94 -7.78 -32.38
N LEU A 604 -14.96 -6.88 -32.26
CA LEU A 604 -15.12 -5.46 -32.58
C LEU A 604 -15.46 -5.22 -34.05
N SER A 605 -14.76 -5.92 -34.95
CA SER A 605 -14.99 -5.83 -36.38
C SER A 605 -16.39 -6.33 -36.77
N VAL A 606 -16.80 -7.50 -36.27
CA VAL A 606 -18.03 -8.17 -36.70
C VAL A 606 -19.27 -7.68 -35.96
N LEU A 607 -19.22 -7.61 -34.62
CA LEU A 607 -20.40 -7.30 -33.80
C LEU A 607 -20.53 -5.81 -33.52
N CYS A 608 -19.43 -5.10 -33.34
CA CYS A 608 -19.46 -3.65 -33.08
C CYS A 608 -19.34 -2.78 -34.33
N LYS A 609 -19.12 -3.39 -35.51
CA LYS A 609 -18.90 -2.69 -36.79
C LYS A 609 -17.80 -1.62 -36.69
N ALA A 610 -16.77 -1.88 -35.89
CA ALA A 610 -15.61 -1.01 -35.82
C ALA A 610 -14.90 -0.98 -37.18
N ASP A 611 -14.22 0.12 -37.49
CA ASP A 611 -13.41 0.27 -38.70
C ASP A 611 -12.10 -0.54 -38.63
N ILE A 612 -12.27 -1.87 -38.55
CA ILE A 612 -11.23 -2.86 -38.44
C ILE A 612 -11.60 -3.98 -39.41
N LYS A 613 -10.71 -4.31 -40.34
CA LYS A 613 -10.93 -5.42 -41.29
C LYS A 613 -11.13 -6.74 -40.51
N PRO A 614 -12.26 -7.46 -40.75
CA PRO A 614 -12.49 -8.77 -40.15
C PRO A 614 -11.40 -9.76 -40.58
N LEU A 615 -11.00 -10.62 -39.65
CA LEU A 615 -10.14 -11.77 -39.93
C LEU A 615 -10.94 -12.81 -40.72
N SER A 616 -10.30 -13.38 -41.74
CA SER A 616 -10.76 -14.56 -42.44
C SER A 616 -10.73 -15.80 -41.54
N ASN A 617 -11.41 -16.87 -41.98
CA ASN A 617 -11.41 -18.15 -41.27
C ASN A 617 -10.00 -18.75 -41.18
N ASP A 618 -9.19 -18.61 -42.23
CA ASP A 618 -7.82 -19.12 -42.26
C ASP A 618 -6.90 -18.33 -41.31
N GLU A 619 -7.01 -17.00 -41.27
CA GLU A 619 -6.28 -16.17 -40.29
C GLU A 619 -6.66 -16.54 -38.85
N CYS A 620 -7.96 -16.75 -38.57
CA CYS A 620 -8.42 -17.20 -37.26
C CYS A 620 -7.80 -18.55 -36.86
N ARG A 621 -7.70 -19.50 -37.81
CA ARG A 621 -7.07 -20.80 -37.60
C ARG A 621 -5.57 -20.66 -37.34
N GLU A 622 -4.87 -19.89 -38.16
CA GLU A 622 -3.42 -19.67 -38.02
C GLU A 622 -3.06 -19.05 -36.66
N ILE A 623 -3.79 -18.00 -36.25
CA ILE A 623 -3.60 -17.35 -34.95
C ILE A 623 -3.82 -18.35 -33.80
N SER A 624 -4.83 -19.21 -33.93
CA SER A 624 -5.16 -20.24 -32.95
C SER A 624 -4.03 -21.27 -32.82
N GLU A 625 -3.52 -21.76 -33.93
CA GLU A 625 -2.42 -22.72 -33.97
C GLU A 625 -1.12 -22.13 -33.44
N LYS A 626 -0.76 -20.92 -33.89
CA LYS A 626 0.43 -20.19 -33.42
C LYS A 626 0.38 -19.99 -31.90
N SER A 627 -0.76 -19.53 -31.39
CA SER A 627 -0.94 -19.30 -29.96
C SER A 627 -0.90 -20.60 -29.15
N GLY A 628 -1.46 -21.69 -29.69
CA GLY A 628 -1.40 -23.01 -29.07
C GLY A 628 0.02 -23.57 -29.00
N LYS A 629 0.79 -23.45 -30.08
CA LYS A 629 2.21 -23.86 -30.12
C LYS A 629 3.03 -23.07 -29.09
N ALA A 630 2.88 -21.75 -29.06
CA ALA A 630 3.58 -20.88 -28.11
C ALA A 630 3.23 -21.20 -26.65
N ARG A 631 1.94 -21.40 -26.34
CA ARG A 631 1.48 -21.85 -25.02
C ARG A 631 2.11 -23.18 -24.60
N ASN A 632 2.14 -24.15 -25.51
CA ASN A 632 2.66 -25.48 -25.21
C ASN A 632 4.17 -25.45 -24.96
N ALA A 633 4.93 -24.68 -25.76
CA ALA A 633 6.36 -24.47 -25.54
C ALA A 633 6.63 -23.84 -24.17
N ILE A 634 5.83 -22.83 -23.81
CA ILE A 634 5.83 -22.20 -22.49
C ILE A 634 5.58 -23.23 -21.37
N MET A 635 4.52 -24.03 -21.47
CA MET A 635 4.18 -25.01 -20.44
C MET A 635 5.23 -26.11 -20.29
N GLN A 636 5.86 -26.53 -21.39
CA GLN A 636 6.95 -27.51 -21.36
C GLN A 636 8.20 -26.94 -20.70
N SER A 637 8.51 -25.66 -20.93
CA SER A 637 9.65 -24.99 -20.28
C SER A 637 9.48 -24.87 -18.77
N SER A 638 8.29 -24.50 -18.25
CA SER A 638 8.06 -24.38 -16.80
C SER A 638 8.27 -25.71 -16.09
N LYS A 639 7.73 -26.82 -16.62
CA LYS A 639 7.85 -28.14 -15.99
C LYS A 639 9.30 -28.61 -15.83
N LYS A 640 10.21 -28.13 -16.68
CA LYS A 640 11.65 -28.45 -16.61
C LYS A 640 12.42 -27.56 -15.65
N VAL A 641 11.92 -26.37 -15.30
CA VAL A 641 12.59 -25.44 -14.37
C VAL A 641 12.25 -25.78 -12.91
N TRP A 642 11.07 -26.33 -12.66
CA TRP A 642 10.62 -26.74 -11.33
C TRP A 642 11.03 -28.17 -10.94
N ARG A 643 11.52 -28.96 -11.88
CA ARG A 643 12.13 -30.28 -11.66
C ARG A 643 13.63 -30.11 -11.72
#